data_AF-A0A0A2I6R2-F1
#
_entry.id   AF-A0A0A2I6R2-F1
#
_cell.length_a   1.000
_cell.length_b   1.000
_cell.length_c   1.000
_cell.angle_alpha   90.00
_cell.angle_beta   90.00
_cell.angle_gamma   90.00
#
_symmetry.space_group_name_H-M   'P 1'
#
loop_
_entity.id
_entity.type
_entity.pdbx_description
1 polymer ?
#
loop_
_entity_poly.entity_id
_entity_poly.type
_entity_poly.pdbx_seq_one_letter_code
_entity_poly.pdbx_strand_id
1 'polypeptide(L)'
;MAASSEQVDPSLKGHTDLVNWFIQHGGTIEKSVRIAQDASRGVHLQVKADWPEAIPKETRVINTPIEVSMSWYNAIGYESPRGSFPKHGVDLPRTWIDGVGPEETFAFFLMGQYLRGTEGFWYPYIRTLPQPGQLTTPLFFGEEDVDWIQGTGIPEAAVERIKIWEEKYDSGYLQLGAIGFPDCEQYTWELYLWASTIITSRAFSSKVLSGAVQPDDLPEDGVSALLPLIDLPNHRPMAKVEWRAGDKDIGLLVLEDHSAGQEISNNYGPRNNEQLLINYGFCIAGNPTDYRIVHLGVKPDSPLGEAKARQLELFPQVAKNIEDHYYIFNPFYPLLAPETTMEHSIFSPALFNALTVMESNTRERKMLEITEDCIRIPPGYGNSHSIYAALAQISFELMAHATNLKASAEHLPLQPTTLNQTHSQIYRNGLITLDQAALVIATWTIARGREHKRGESWEDTKVLLHELMARVPAGLLSDDVMSRIRVRILERPSLITKNGELFRLGELFSLLPAEMQEPAQTCFQHALGVASQAVPSISTDPQTMFATVICLLVATYNSPEARSRLSSRLNQWFTFLFEQYPPPSDTSRSIEIGGEEGSETLRQFQEYTSTERPMLWASGDGVNWLTEASGWLDPDWLQWAWTVAGSEMVMIPLDPFEILKMEGSLSMLKQACFYVPQE
;
A
#
# COMPACT_ATOMS: atom_id res chain seq x y z
N MET A 1 -41.26 -44.03 -11.50
CA MET A 1 -41.34 -42.98 -10.45
C MET A 1 -41.02 -41.67 -11.13
N ALA A 2 -41.95 -40.72 -11.06
CA ALA A 2 -41.89 -39.48 -11.84
C ALA A 2 -40.70 -38.63 -11.41
N ALA A 3 -39.83 -38.28 -12.36
CA ALA A 3 -38.85 -37.24 -12.19
C ALA A 3 -39.61 -35.92 -11.95
N SER A 4 -39.46 -35.34 -10.76
CA SER A 4 -39.86 -33.95 -10.54
C SER A 4 -39.04 -33.10 -11.50
N SER A 5 -39.70 -32.55 -12.52
CA SER A 5 -39.13 -31.48 -13.32
C SER A 5 -38.86 -30.31 -12.38
N GLU A 6 -37.59 -30.08 -12.01
CA GLU A 6 -37.19 -28.77 -11.50
C GLU A 6 -37.71 -27.74 -12.51
N GLN A 7 -38.63 -26.87 -12.09
CA GLN A 7 -39.04 -25.73 -12.90
C GLN A 7 -37.78 -24.88 -13.07
N VAL A 8 -37.19 -24.93 -14.28
CA VAL A 8 -36.05 -24.10 -14.63
C VAL A 8 -36.51 -22.64 -14.56
N ASP A 9 -35.84 -21.85 -13.71
CA ASP A 9 -36.07 -20.41 -13.61
C ASP A 9 -35.94 -19.80 -15.03
N PRO A 10 -36.97 -19.13 -15.55
CA PRO A 10 -36.92 -18.51 -16.88
C PRO A 10 -35.72 -17.58 -17.08
N SER A 11 -35.22 -16.95 -16.02
CA SER A 11 -34.03 -16.08 -16.05
C SER A 11 -32.73 -16.86 -16.31
N LEU A 12 -32.69 -18.16 -15.98
CA LEU A 12 -31.54 -19.05 -16.15
C LEU A 12 -31.61 -19.91 -17.42
N LYS A 13 -32.56 -19.64 -18.34
CA LYS A 13 -32.67 -20.39 -19.59
C LYS A 13 -31.36 -20.39 -20.40
N GLY A 14 -30.72 -19.22 -20.53
CA GLY A 14 -29.43 -19.08 -21.23
C GLY A 14 -28.34 -19.97 -20.63
N HIS A 15 -28.25 -19.98 -19.29
CA HIS A 15 -27.30 -20.79 -18.53
C HIS A 15 -27.60 -22.28 -18.65
N THR A 16 -28.87 -22.68 -18.65
CA THR A 16 -29.28 -24.08 -18.85
C THR A 16 -28.85 -24.59 -20.21
N ASP A 17 -29.06 -23.80 -21.25
CA ASP A 17 -28.62 -24.13 -22.61
C ASP A 17 -27.08 -24.16 -22.72
N LEU A 18 -26.37 -23.29 -22.00
CA LEU A 18 -24.90 -23.35 -21.89
C LEU A 18 -24.45 -24.68 -21.25
N VAL A 19 -25.06 -25.09 -20.14
CA VAL A 19 -24.75 -26.38 -19.49
C VAL A 19 -25.00 -27.54 -20.44
N ASN A 20 -26.11 -27.52 -21.18
CA ASN A 20 -26.41 -28.56 -22.16
C ASN A 20 -25.36 -28.61 -23.29
N TRP A 21 -25.00 -27.44 -23.85
CA TRP A 21 -23.94 -27.34 -24.86
C TRP A 21 -22.60 -27.84 -24.31
N PHE A 22 -22.25 -27.45 -23.09
CA PHE A 22 -21.01 -27.85 -22.43
C PHE A 22 -20.92 -29.37 -22.23
N ILE A 23 -22.00 -30.01 -21.78
CA ILE A 23 -22.08 -31.47 -21.61
C ILE A 23 -22.01 -32.20 -22.96
N GLN A 24 -22.65 -31.66 -24.01
CA GLN A 24 -22.57 -32.22 -25.36
C GLN A 24 -21.14 -32.24 -25.91
N HIS A 25 -20.28 -31.34 -25.47
CA HIS A 25 -18.87 -31.25 -25.85
C HIS A 25 -17.93 -31.91 -24.82
N GLY A 26 -18.45 -32.80 -23.97
CA GLY A 26 -17.65 -33.62 -23.06
C GLY A 26 -17.36 -32.98 -21.68
N GLY A 27 -17.91 -31.81 -21.40
CA GLY A 27 -17.79 -31.17 -20.10
C GLY A 27 -18.69 -31.79 -19.05
N THR A 28 -18.34 -31.65 -17.78
CA THR A 28 -19.15 -32.19 -16.68
C THR A 28 -19.30 -31.17 -15.55
N ILE A 29 -20.49 -31.12 -14.96
CA ILE A 29 -20.77 -30.44 -13.70
C ILE A 29 -21.20 -31.51 -12.70
N GLU A 30 -20.77 -31.39 -11.44
CA GLU A 30 -21.17 -32.34 -10.41
C GLU A 30 -22.71 -32.36 -10.27
N LYS A 31 -23.33 -33.54 -10.21
CA LYS A 31 -24.78 -33.75 -10.07
C LYS A 31 -25.38 -33.06 -8.84
N SER A 32 -24.58 -32.87 -7.80
CA SER A 32 -24.91 -32.18 -6.55
C SER A 32 -24.95 -30.66 -6.68
N VAL A 33 -24.46 -30.12 -7.78
CA VAL A 33 -24.27 -28.70 -8.02
C VAL A 33 -25.26 -28.20 -9.07
N ARG A 34 -25.64 -26.93 -8.97
CA ARG A 34 -26.47 -26.22 -9.96
C ARG A 34 -26.04 -24.78 -10.10
N ILE A 35 -26.42 -24.17 -11.23
CA ILE A 35 -26.41 -22.72 -11.40
C ILE A 35 -27.68 -22.18 -10.73
N ALA A 36 -27.53 -21.13 -9.93
CA ALA A 36 -28.62 -20.41 -9.28
C ALA A 36 -28.43 -18.90 -9.46
N GLN A 37 -29.46 -18.15 -9.10
CA GLN A 37 -29.44 -16.69 -9.13
C GLN A 37 -30.22 -16.11 -7.96
N ASP A 38 -29.70 -15.03 -7.38
CA ASP A 38 -30.44 -14.16 -6.47
C ASP A 38 -29.93 -12.71 -6.55
N ALA A 39 -30.63 -11.80 -5.89
CA ALA A 39 -30.35 -10.37 -5.93
C ALA A 39 -29.01 -9.97 -5.30
N SER A 40 -28.48 -10.76 -4.36
CA SER A 40 -27.25 -10.43 -3.62
C SER A 40 -25.98 -10.93 -4.30
N ARG A 41 -26.06 -12.08 -4.98
CA ARG A 41 -24.89 -12.78 -5.56
C ARG A 41 -24.89 -12.77 -7.09
N GLY A 42 -25.98 -12.35 -7.72
CA GLY A 42 -26.17 -12.55 -9.14
C GLY A 42 -26.21 -14.05 -9.49
N VAL A 43 -25.76 -14.39 -10.70
CA VAL A 43 -25.65 -15.78 -11.15
C VAL A 43 -24.44 -16.43 -10.49
N HIS A 44 -24.62 -17.58 -9.88
CA HIS A 44 -23.59 -18.26 -9.12
C HIS A 44 -23.73 -19.78 -9.15
N LEU A 45 -22.67 -20.47 -8.72
CA LEU A 45 -22.65 -21.92 -8.55
C LEU A 45 -23.00 -22.26 -7.10
N GLN A 46 -23.90 -23.22 -6.87
CA GLN A 46 -24.21 -23.67 -5.51
C GLN A 46 -24.52 -25.17 -5.44
N VAL A 47 -24.35 -25.74 -4.26
CA VAL A 47 -24.89 -27.07 -3.95
C VAL A 47 -26.43 -26.98 -4.01
N LYS A 48 -27.07 -28.00 -4.59
CA LYS A 48 -28.52 -28.11 -4.62
C LYS A 48 -29.08 -28.09 -3.20
N ALA A 49 -30.18 -27.36 -3.00
CA ALA A 49 -30.75 -27.14 -1.67
C ALA A 49 -31.36 -28.41 -1.05
N ASP A 50 -31.79 -29.34 -1.91
CA ASP A 50 -32.35 -30.65 -1.56
C ASP A 50 -31.29 -31.78 -1.58
N TRP A 51 -30.01 -31.45 -1.78
CA TRP A 51 -28.94 -32.44 -1.78
C TRP A 51 -28.78 -33.05 -0.37
N PRO A 52 -28.72 -34.39 -0.23
CA PRO A 52 -28.89 -35.05 1.07
C PRO A 52 -27.72 -34.88 2.04
N GLU A 53 -26.50 -34.69 1.52
CA GLU A 53 -25.27 -34.62 2.32
C GLU A 53 -24.37 -33.50 1.80
N ALA A 54 -23.44 -33.00 2.62
CA ALA A 54 -22.44 -32.05 2.14
C ALA A 54 -21.56 -32.68 1.04
N ILE A 55 -21.17 -31.89 0.04
CA ILE A 55 -20.15 -32.35 -0.91
C ILE A 55 -18.79 -32.28 -0.24
N PRO A 56 -17.97 -33.35 -0.30
CA PRO A 56 -16.69 -33.38 0.40
C PRO A 56 -15.64 -32.51 -0.31
N LYS A 57 -14.63 -32.08 0.43
CA LYS A 57 -13.39 -31.56 -0.13
C LYS A 57 -12.82 -32.51 -1.20
N GLU A 58 -12.07 -31.95 -2.14
CA GLU A 58 -11.52 -32.61 -3.34
C GLU A 58 -12.56 -33.02 -4.38
N THR A 59 -13.84 -32.68 -4.19
CA THR A 59 -14.86 -32.83 -5.23
C THR A 59 -14.52 -31.93 -6.42
N ARG A 60 -14.42 -32.54 -7.61
CA ARG A 60 -14.34 -31.81 -8.88
C ARG A 60 -15.74 -31.34 -9.27
N VAL A 61 -15.99 -30.04 -9.08
CA VAL A 61 -17.33 -29.44 -9.28
C VAL A 61 -17.61 -29.11 -10.74
N ILE A 62 -16.57 -28.76 -11.50
CA ILE A 62 -16.63 -28.50 -12.94
C ILE A 62 -15.42 -29.17 -13.60
N ASN A 63 -15.64 -29.77 -14.77
CA ASN A 63 -14.58 -30.27 -15.67
C ASN A 63 -14.79 -29.68 -17.06
N THR A 64 -13.90 -28.76 -17.46
CA THR A 64 -13.96 -28.01 -18.71
C THR A 64 -13.03 -28.65 -19.74
N PRO A 65 -13.55 -29.25 -20.83
CA PRO A 65 -12.72 -29.76 -21.92
C PRO A 65 -11.93 -28.62 -22.57
N ILE A 66 -10.71 -28.88 -23.02
CA ILE A 66 -9.91 -27.85 -23.68
C ILE A 66 -10.54 -27.42 -25.02
N GLU A 67 -11.26 -28.32 -25.70
CA GLU A 67 -11.92 -28.04 -26.98
C GLU A 67 -13.00 -26.95 -26.89
N VAL A 68 -13.57 -26.70 -25.70
CA VAL A 68 -14.56 -25.62 -25.51
C VAL A 68 -13.93 -24.30 -25.07
N SER A 69 -12.63 -24.28 -24.77
CA SER A 69 -11.91 -23.06 -24.43
C SER A 69 -11.84 -22.11 -25.61
N MET A 70 -11.77 -20.81 -25.33
CA MET A 70 -11.57 -19.77 -26.32
C MET A 70 -10.32 -18.98 -25.94
N SER A 71 -9.37 -18.89 -26.85
CA SER A 71 -8.09 -18.21 -26.62
C SER A 71 -7.47 -17.72 -27.93
N TRP A 72 -6.31 -17.08 -27.83
CA TRP A 72 -5.46 -16.77 -28.99
C TRP A 72 -5.16 -18.00 -29.86
N TYR A 73 -5.01 -19.20 -29.28
CA TYR A 73 -4.78 -20.44 -30.04
C TYR A 73 -5.92 -20.76 -31.02
N ASN A 74 -7.16 -20.42 -30.66
CA ASN A 74 -8.29 -20.56 -31.57
C ASN A 74 -8.19 -19.57 -32.71
N ALA A 75 -7.81 -18.31 -32.46
CA ALA A 75 -7.67 -17.28 -33.49
C ALA A 75 -6.65 -17.67 -34.56
N ILE A 76 -5.56 -18.34 -34.16
CA ILE A 76 -4.53 -18.82 -35.10
C ILE A 76 -4.84 -20.18 -35.72
N GLY A 77 -5.87 -20.89 -35.25
CA GLY A 77 -6.16 -22.26 -35.67
C GLY A 77 -5.05 -23.24 -35.28
N TYR A 78 -4.58 -23.19 -34.04
CA TYR A 78 -3.45 -24.01 -33.58
C TYR A 78 -3.76 -25.51 -33.67
N GLU A 79 -2.86 -26.27 -34.26
CA GLU A 79 -2.93 -27.73 -34.36
C GLU A 79 -1.61 -28.36 -33.93
N SER A 80 -1.68 -29.34 -33.03
CA SER A 80 -0.55 -30.14 -32.60
C SER A 80 -0.99 -31.56 -32.23
N PRO A 81 -0.03 -32.50 -32.04
CA PRO A 81 -0.37 -33.82 -31.49
C PRO A 81 -0.97 -33.78 -30.08
N ARG A 82 -0.79 -32.69 -29.31
CA ARG A 82 -1.33 -32.52 -27.96
C ARG A 82 -2.76 -32.00 -27.95
N GLY A 83 -3.13 -31.21 -28.95
CA GLY A 83 -4.44 -30.55 -28.99
C GLY A 83 -4.65 -29.73 -30.26
N SER A 84 -5.92 -29.44 -30.55
CA SER A 84 -6.37 -28.65 -31.70
C SER A 84 -7.34 -27.58 -31.21
N PHE A 85 -7.17 -26.36 -31.70
CA PHE A 85 -7.97 -25.19 -31.33
C PHE A 85 -8.58 -24.60 -32.61
N PRO A 86 -9.80 -25.02 -33.00
CA PRO A 86 -10.41 -24.54 -34.23
C PRO A 86 -10.78 -23.06 -34.10
N LYS A 87 -10.79 -22.37 -35.24
CA LYS A 87 -11.22 -20.97 -35.35
C LYS A 87 -12.74 -20.79 -35.22
N HIS A 88 -13.51 -21.86 -35.44
CA HIS A 88 -14.98 -21.84 -35.50
C HIS A 88 -15.56 -20.72 -36.40
N GLY A 89 -14.91 -20.52 -37.56
CA GLY A 89 -15.38 -19.67 -38.64
C GLY A 89 -15.23 -18.15 -38.42
N VAL A 90 -14.27 -17.73 -37.59
CA VAL A 90 -13.72 -16.37 -37.62
C VAL A 90 -12.26 -16.47 -38.08
N ASP A 91 -11.98 -16.00 -39.29
CA ASP A 91 -10.68 -16.14 -39.94
C ASP A 91 -9.92 -14.80 -39.99
N LEU A 92 -9.27 -14.43 -38.88
CA LEU A 92 -8.39 -13.27 -38.84
C LEU A 92 -7.11 -13.52 -39.66
N PRO A 93 -6.66 -12.57 -40.51
CA PRO A 93 -5.47 -12.77 -41.34
C PRO A 93 -4.20 -12.94 -40.52
N ARG A 94 -3.36 -13.93 -40.87
CA ARG A 94 -2.14 -14.24 -40.11
C ARG A 94 -1.16 -13.06 -40.01
N THR A 95 -1.00 -12.31 -41.11
CA THR A 95 -0.16 -11.11 -41.15
C THR A 95 -0.65 -10.01 -40.20
N TRP A 96 -1.96 -9.95 -39.95
CA TRP A 96 -2.55 -9.01 -39.00
C TRP A 96 -2.32 -9.49 -37.56
N ILE A 97 -2.56 -10.78 -37.28
CA ILE A 97 -2.29 -11.39 -35.97
C ILE A 97 -0.85 -11.15 -35.52
N ASP A 98 0.11 -11.42 -36.42
CA ASP A 98 1.53 -11.24 -36.14
C ASP A 98 1.89 -9.74 -35.96
N GLY A 99 1.11 -8.82 -36.54
CA GLY A 99 1.32 -7.37 -36.46
C GLY A 99 0.76 -6.71 -35.20
N VAL A 100 -0.38 -7.19 -34.68
CA VAL A 100 -1.03 -6.62 -33.49
C VAL A 100 -0.67 -7.33 -32.20
N GLY A 101 -0.27 -8.60 -32.28
CA GLY A 101 0.08 -9.40 -31.10
C GLY A 101 -1.09 -10.15 -30.45
N PRO A 102 -0.82 -10.96 -29.41
CA PRO A 102 -1.79 -11.94 -28.92
C PRO A 102 -3.00 -11.35 -28.17
N GLU A 103 -2.79 -10.29 -27.38
CA GLU A 103 -3.86 -9.66 -26.58
C GLU A 103 -4.93 -9.05 -27.50
N GLU A 104 -4.49 -8.23 -28.46
CA GLU A 104 -5.37 -7.57 -29.44
C GLU A 104 -6.02 -8.60 -30.35
N THR A 105 -5.28 -9.62 -30.76
CA THR A 105 -5.85 -10.73 -31.55
C THR A 105 -6.99 -11.40 -30.80
N PHE A 106 -6.83 -11.66 -29.50
CA PHE A 106 -7.87 -12.33 -28.73
C PHE A 106 -9.12 -11.46 -28.55
N ALA A 107 -8.94 -10.15 -28.31
CA ALA A 107 -10.05 -9.20 -28.24
C ALA A 107 -10.86 -9.17 -29.54
N PHE A 108 -10.21 -8.98 -30.70
CA PHE A 108 -10.90 -8.99 -31.99
C PHE A 108 -11.51 -10.36 -32.32
N PHE A 109 -10.85 -11.46 -31.94
CA PHE A 109 -11.42 -12.79 -32.13
C PHE A 109 -12.73 -12.97 -31.34
N LEU A 110 -12.77 -12.51 -30.09
CA LEU A 110 -13.99 -12.53 -29.28
C LEU A 110 -15.09 -11.65 -29.88
N MET A 111 -14.75 -10.46 -30.41
CA MET A 111 -15.70 -9.60 -31.15
C MET A 111 -16.30 -10.35 -32.35
N GLY A 112 -15.46 -10.99 -33.17
CA GLY A 112 -15.91 -11.77 -34.31
C GLY A 112 -16.82 -12.93 -33.90
N GLN A 113 -16.49 -13.65 -32.83
CA GLN A 113 -17.31 -14.74 -32.32
C GLN A 113 -18.66 -14.24 -31.77
N TYR A 114 -18.68 -13.05 -31.16
CA TYR A 114 -19.92 -12.39 -30.73
C TYR A 114 -20.82 -12.05 -31.93
N LEU A 115 -20.24 -11.47 -32.99
CA LEU A 115 -20.97 -11.04 -34.20
C LEU A 115 -21.61 -12.20 -34.98
N ARG A 116 -21.07 -13.42 -34.86
CA ARG A 116 -21.70 -14.63 -35.44
C ARG A 116 -23.09 -14.93 -34.87
N GLY A 117 -23.43 -14.40 -33.70
CA GLY A 117 -24.73 -14.61 -33.06
C GLY A 117 -25.07 -16.10 -32.92
N THR A 118 -26.33 -16.47 -33.20
CA THR A 118 -26.84 -17.85 -33.00
C THR A 118 -26.14 -18.94 -33.81
N GLU A 119 -25.36 -18.57 -34.83
CA GLU A 119 -24.60 -19.50 -35.68
C GLU A 119 -23.17 -19.76 -35.16
N GLY A 120 -22.77 -19.08 -34.07
CA GLY A 120 -21.47 -19.25 -33.43
C GLY A 120 -21.39 -20.50 -32.58
N PHE A 121 -20.23 -21.17 -32.62
CA PHE A 121 -19.95 -22.34 -31.77
C PHE A 121 -20.06 -22.00 -30.27
N TRP A 122 -19.48 -20.87 -29.86
CA TRP A 122 -19.52 -20.38 -28.49
C TRP A 122 -20.76 -19.53 -28.16
N TYR A 123 -21.76 -19.44 -29.04
CA TYR A 123 -22.95 -18.62 -28.79
C TYR A 123 -23.64 -18.94 -27.45
N PRO A 124 -23.80 -20.22 -27.02
CA PRO A 124 -24.37 -20.53 -25.72
C PRO A 124 -23.60 -19.93 -24.54
N TYR A 125 -22.27 -19.80 -24.67
CA TYR A 125 -21.41 -19.17 -23.67
C TYR A 125 -21.46 -17.64 -23.76
N ILE A 126 -21.21 -17.08 -24.94
CA ILE A 126 -21.10 -15.62 -25.14
C ILE A 126 -22.38 -14.90 -24.70
N ARG A 127 -23.57 -15.46 -24.97
CA ARG A 127 -24.84 -14.83 -24.57
C ARG A 127 -25.15 -14.90 -23.06
N THR A 128 -24.37 -15.65 -22.28
CA THR A 128 -24.47 -15.72 -20.81
C THR A 128 -23.48 -14.78 -20.11
N LEU A 129 -22.50 -14.25 -20.85
CA LEU A 129 -21.65 -13.18 -20.37
C LEU A 129 -22.47 -11.90 -20.17
N PRO A 130 -22.01 -10.94 -19.33
CA PRO A 130 -22.55 -9.59 -19.35
C PRO A 130 -22.52 -9.04 -20.78
N GLN A 131 -23.68 -8.64 -21.31
CA GLN A 131 -23.77 -8.12 -22.68
C GLN A 131 -23.23 -6.68 -22.75
N PRO A 132 -22.89 -6.16 -23.94
CA PRO A 132 -22.50 -4.76 -24.10
C PRO A 132 -23.49 -3.80 -23.40
N GLY A 133 -22.96 -2.86 -22.61
CA GLY A 133 -23.75 -1.94 -21.78
C GLY A 133 -24.20 -2.48 -20.41
N GLN A 134 -23.86 -3.73 -20.05
CA GLN A 134 -24.18 -4.33 -18.74
C GLN A 134 -22.97 -4.50 -17.80
N LEU A 135 -21.78 -4.09 -18.24
CA LEU A 135 -20.55 -4.16 -17.44
C LEU A 135 -20.53 -3.02 -16.41
N THR A 136 -20.02 -3.33 -15.21
CA THR A 136 -20.03 -2.43 -14.04
C THR A 136 -18.64 -1.95 -13.64
N THR A 137 -17.64 -2.10 -14.50
CA THR A 137 -16.32 -1.50 -14.25
C THR A 137 -16.40 0.01 -14.45
N PRO A 138 -15.56 0.81 -13.76
CA PRO A 138 -15.48 2.27 -13.93
C PRO A 138 -15.33 2.77 -15.37
N LEU A 139 -14.83 1.93 -16.29
CA LEU A 139 -14.76 2.21 -17.73
C LEU A 139 -16.13 2.50 -18.38
N PHE A 140 -17.24 2.08 -17.74
CA PHE A 140 -18.61 2.25 -18.22
C PHE A 140 -19.45 3.16 -17.30
N PHE A 141 -18.85 3.83 -16.33
CA PHE A 141 -19.58 4.70 -15.42
C PHE A 141 -20.08 5.96 -16.14
N GLY A 142 -21.32 6.35 -15.84
CA GLY A 142 -21.82 7.68 -16.17
C GLY A 142 -21.33 8.72 -15.17
N GLU A 143 -21.57 10.00 -15.45
CA GLU A 143 -21.14 11.13 -14.61
C GLU A 143 -21.54 10.95 -13.13
N GLU A 144 -22.80 10.57 -12.87
CA GLU A 144 -23.30 10.36 -11.50
C GLU A 144 -22.60 9.24 -10.74
N ASP A 145 -22.11 8.19 -11.41
CA ASP A 145 -21.39 7.09 -10.77
C ASP A 145 -19.90 7.45 -10.56
N VAL A 146 -19.32 8.25 -11.46
CA VAL A 146 -17.94 8.74 -11.36
C VAL A 146 -17.75 9.63 -10.13
N ASP A 147 -18.74 10.43 -9.76
CA ASP A 147 -18.67 11.29 -8.56
C ASP A 147 -18.37 10.49 -7.27
N TRP A 148 -18.76 9.21 -7.21
CA TRP A 148 -18.54 8.33 -6.04
C TRP A 148 -17.11 7.82 -5.90
N ILE A 149 -16.31 7.89 -6.96
CA ILE A 149 -14.90 7.46 -6.99
C ILE A 149 -13.92 8.63 -7.12
N GLN A 150 -14.41 9.88 -7.08
CA GLN A 150 -13.56 11.07 -7.12
C GLN A 150 -12.54 11.10 -5.98
N GLY A 151 -11.31 11.47 -6.29
CA GLY A 151 -10.20 11.50 -5.33
C GLY A 151 -9.61 10.14 -4.96
N THR A 152 -10.08 9.03 -5.54
CA THR A 152 -9.53 7.69 -5.28
C THR A 152 -8.41 7.26 -6.24
N GLY A 153 -8.16 8.01 -7.31
CA GLY A 153 -7.24 7.63 -8.40
C GLY A 153 -7.86 6.72 -9.48
N ILE A 154 -9.01 6.09 -9.22
CA ILE A 154 -9.68 5.24 -10.22
C ILE A 154 -10.18 6.01 -11.45
N PRO A 155 -10.76 7.22 -11.35
CA PRO A 155 -11.16 7.98 -12.53
C PRO A 155 -10.00 8.19 -13.50
N GLU A 156 -8.84 8.60 -13.00
CA GLU A 156 -7.63 8.83 -13.78
C GLU A 156 -7.10 7.53 -14.39
N ALA A 157 -7.08 6.44 -13.61
CA ALA A 157 -6.68 5.12 -14.10
C ALA A 157 -7.64 4.58 -15.18
N ALA A 158 -8.94 4.82 -15.06
CA ALA A 158 -9.93 4.44 -16.05
C ALA A 158 -9.76 5.21 -17.37
N VAL A 159 -9.52 6.53 -17.31
CA VAL A 159 -9.24 7.36 -18.49
C VAL A 159 -7.96 6.91 -19.19
N GLU A 160 -6.88 6.67 -18.46
CA GLU A 160 -5.62 6.20 -19.06
C GLU A 160 -5.78 4.81 -19.70
N ARG A 161 -6.53 3.91 -19.06
CA ARG A 161 -6.84 2.60 -19.64
C ARG A 161 -7.67 2.71 -20.92
N ILE A 162 -8.70 3.56 -20.94
CA ILE A 162 -9.51 3.82 -22.13
C ILE A 162 -8.62 4.31 -23.26
N LYS A 163 -7.76 5.29 -23.00
CA LYS A 163 -6.85 5.85 -24.00
C LYS A 163 -5.91 4.80 -24.58
N ILE A 164 -5.25 3.98 -23.74
CA ILE A 164 -4.36 2.90 -24.19
C ILE A 164 -5.12 1.89 -25.06
N TRP A 165 -6.34 1.53 -24.66
CA TRP A 165 -7.18 0.59 -25.40
C TRP A 165 -7.71 1.19 -26.71
N GLU A 166 -8.02 2.47 -26.75
CA GLU A 166 -8.44 3.19 -27.96
C GLU A 166 -7.30 3.23 -28.98
N GLU A 167 -6.08 3.55 -28.56
CA GLU A 167 -4.88 3.51 -29.41
C GLU A 167 -4.63 2.09 -29.98
N LYS A 168 -4.78 1.05 -29.15
CA LYS A 168 -4.68 -0.36 -29.57
C LYS A 168 -5.78 -0.76 -30.55
N TYR A 169 -7.02 -0.38 -30.27
CA TYR A 169 -8.17 -0.61 -31.14
C TYR A 169 -8.00 0.07 -32.50
N ASP A 170 -7.67 1.37 -32.53
CA ASP A 170 -7.50 2.13 -33.76
C ASP A 170 -6.40 1.53 -34.63
N SER A 171 -5.27 1.17 -34.02
CA SER A 171 -4.18 0.50 -34.73
C SER A 171 -4.64 -0.84 -35.33
N GLY A 172 -5.29 -1.70 -34.53
CA GLY A 172 -5.79 -3.00 -34.99
C GLY A 172 -6.86 -2.87 -36.08
N TYR A 173 -7.84 -1.99 -35.88
CA TYR A 173 -8.96 -1.73 -36.79
C TYR A 173 -8.47 -1.18 -38.14
N LEU A 174 -7.58 -0.18 -38.13
CA LEU A 174 -7.05 0.41 -39.36
C LEU A 174 -6.23 -0.62 -40.16
N GLN A 175 -5.42 -1.44 -39.50
CA GLN A 175 -4.69 -2.52 -40.16
C GLN A 175 -5.63 -3.58 -40.74
N LEU A 176 -6.71 -3.93 -40.03
CA LEU A 176 -7.71 -4.90 -40.47
C LEU A 176 -8.52 -4.39 -41.68
N GLY A 177 -8.87 -3.10 -41.68
CA GLY A 177 -9.51 -2.44 -42.82
C GLY A 177 -8.59 -2.33 -44.04
N ALA A 178 -7.30 -2.03 -43.84
CA ALA A 178 -6.32 -1.90 -44.93
C ALA A 178 -6.11 -3.20 -45.72
N ILE A 179 -6.30 -4.35 -45.08
CA ILE A 179 -6.22 -5.67 -45.73
C ILE A 179 -7.57 -6.16 -46.29
N GLY A 180 -8.62 -5.32 -46.26
CA GLY A 180 -9.92 -5.61 -46.84
C GLY A 180 -10.69 -6.70 -46.10
N PHE A 181 -10.58 -6.77 -44.77
CA PHE A 181 -11.32 -7.74 -43.96
C PHE A 181 -12.84 -7.53 -44.10
N PRO A 182 -13.63 -8.60 -44.34
CA PRO A 182 -15.08 -8.48 -44.50
C PRO A 182 -15.78 -7.92 -43.26
N ASP A 183 -16.82 -7.11 -43.47
CA ASP A 183 -17.68 -6.56 -42.42
C ASP A 183 -16.92 -5.85 -41.29
N CYS A 184 -15.76 -5.27 -41.61
CA CYS A 184 -14.87 -4.63 -40.65
C CYS A 184 -15.59 -3.53 -39.84
N GLU A 185 -16.58 -2.86 -40.42
CA GLU A 185 -17.38 -1.81 -39.77
C GLU A 185 -18.19 -2.30 -38.56
N GLN A 186 -18.43 -3.61 -38.43
CA GLN A 186 -19.12 -4.20 -37.27
C GLN A 186 -18.20 -4.34 -36.05
N TYR A 187 -16.88 -4.24 -36.23
CA TYR A 187 -15.90 -4.29 -35.16
C TYR A 187 -15.77 -2.93 -34.52
N THR A 188 -16.79 -2.49 -33.77
CA THR A 188 -16.82 -1.14 -33.19
C THR A 188 -15.99 -1.02 -31.92
N TRP A 189 -15.68 0.23 -31.54
CA TRP A 189 -15.00 0.55 -30.28
C TRP A 189 -15.74 -0.01 -29.07
N GLU A 190 -17.07 0.13 -29.01
CA GLU A 190 -17.88 -0.35 -27.88
C GLU A 190 -17.79 -1.87 -27.73
N LEU A 191 -17.72 -2.59 -28.86
CA LEU A 191 -17.56 -4.04 -28.86
C LEU A 191 -16.14 -4.45 -28.47
N TYR A 192 -15.12 -3.68 -28.86
CA TYR A 192 -13.73 -3.89 -28.42
C TYR A 192 -13.57 -3.63 -26.92
N LEU A 193 -14.14 -2.54 -26.40
CA LEU A 193 -14.14 -2.21 -24.98
C LEU A 193 -14.86 -3.30 -24.16
N TRP A 194 -15.99 -3.80 -24.65
CA TRP A 194 -16.67 -4.97 -24.08
C TRP A 194 -15.77 -6.20 -24.08
N ALA A 195 -15.20 -6.58 -25.23
CA ALA A 195 -14.38 -7.78 -25.38
C ALA A 195 -13.16 -7.75 -24.44
N SER A 196 -12.45 -6.62 -24.42
CA SER A 196 -11.27 -6.40 -23.56
C SER A 196 -11.62 -6.45 -22.07
N THR A 197 -12.79 -5.92 -21.69
CA THR A 197 -13.28 -6.00 -20.30
C THR A 197 -13.70 -7.43 -19.91
N ILE A 198 -14.35 -8.17 -20.82
CA ILE A 198 -14.67 -9.59 -20.61
C ILE A 198 -13.40 -10.41 -20.41
N ILE A 199 -12.40 -10.22 -21.26
CA ILE A 199 -11.11 -10.91 -21.15
C ILE A 199 -10.44 -10.56 -19.81
N THR A 200 -10.39 -9.28 -19.44
CA THR A 200 -9.78 -8.82 -18.17
C THR A 200 -10.47 -9.41 -16.94
N SER A 201 -11.81 -9.51 -16.96
CA SER A 201 -12.60 -9.94 -15.80
C SER A 201 -12.76 -11.46 -15.68
N ARG A 202 -12.57 -12.23 -16.77
CA ARG A 202 -12.94 -13.66 -16.81
C ARG A 202 -11.86 -14.60 -17.36
N ALA A 203 -10.84 -14.09 -18.04
CA ALA A 203 -9.84 -14.95 -18.63
C ALA A 203 -8.86 -15.50 -17.58
N PHE A 204 -8.40 -16.72 -17.82
CA PHE A 204 -7.39 -17.41 -17.05
C PHE A 204 -6.04 -17.30 -17.75
N SER A 205 -4.95 -17.42 -16.99
CA SER A 205 -3.61 -17.52 -17.57
C SER A 205 -3.53 -18.69 -18.55
N SER A 206 -2.82 -18.51 -19.68
CA SER A 206 -2.56 -19.56 -20.69
C SER A 206 -1.97 -20.85 -20.10
N LYS A 207 -1.36 -20.81 -18.91
CA LYS A 207 -0.82 -21.97 -18.19
C LYS A 207 -1.85 -23.10 -18.00
N VAL A 208 -3.14 -22.76 -17.92
CA VAL A 208 -4.23 -23.77 -17.84
C VAL A 208 -4.36 -24.63 -19.11
N LEU A 209 -3.79 -24.19 -20.23
CA LEU A 209 -3.79 -24.89 -21.52
C LEU A 209 -2.50 -25.69 -21.77
N SER A 210 -1.56 -25.72 -20.83
CA SER A 210 -0.23 -26.34 -20.99
C SER A 210 -0.24 -27.85 -21.32
N GLY A 211 -1.34 -28.54 -21.01
CA GLY A 211 -1.56 -29.94 -21.40
C GLY A 211 -1.84 -30.14 -22.90
N ALA A 212 -2.49 -29.16 -23.55
CA ALA A 212 -2.90 -29.22 -24.95
C ALA A 212 -2.01 -28.43 -25.92
N VAL A 213 -1.07 -27.65 -25.38
CA VAL A 213 -0.11 -26.86 -26.17
C VAL A 213 1.29 -27.43 -25.95
N GLN A 214 2.14 -27.40 -26.97
CA GLN A 214 3.54 -27.78 -26.82
C GLN A 214 4.28 -26.75 -25.94
N PRO A 215 5.23 -27.16 -25.09
CA PRO A 215 5.95 -26.24 -24.23
C PRO A 215 6.65 -25.11 -24.99
N ASP A 216 7.19 -25.42 -26.17
CA ASP A 216 7.89 -24.47 -27.04
C ASP A 216 6.93 -23.47 -27.72
N ASP A 217 5.63 -23.76 -27.74
CA ASP A 217 4.57 -22.94 -28.34
C ASP A 217 3.74 -22.18 -27.29
N LEU A 218 4.13 -22.24 -26.01
CA LEU A 218 3.54 -21.44 -24.94
C LEU A 218 4.21 -20.05 -24.92
N PRO A 219 3.54 -18.98 -25.35
CA PRO A 219 4.07 -17.64 -25.16
C PRO A 219 4.04 -17.32 -23.66
N GLU A 220 5.13 -16.74 -23.16
CA GLU A 220 5.24 -16.35 -21.74
C GLU A 220 4.33 -15.16 -21.39
N ASP A 221 4.07 -14.25 -22.34
CA ASP A 221 3.33 -13.00 -22.12
C ASP A 221 2.12 -12.83 -23.06
N GLY A 222 1.06 -12.18 -22.55
CA GLY A 222 -0.07 -11.69 -23.36
C GLY A 222 -1.12 -12.72 -23.82
N VAL A 223 -0.99 -14.01 -23.48
CA VAL A 223 -2.01 -15.03 -23.80
C VAL A 223 -2.83 -15.44 -22.58
N SER A 224 -4.15 -15.41 -22.75
CA SER A 224 -5.14 -15.84 -21.78
C SER A 224 -6.23 -16.68 -22.46
N ALA A 225 -7.08 -17.31 -21.66
CA ALA A 225 -8.15 -18.17 -22.14
C ALA A 225 -9.46 -17.92 -21.39
N LEU A 226 -10.55 -17.78 -22.13
CA LEU A 226 -11.90 -17.88 -21.60
C LEU A 226 -12.30 -19.34 -21.55
N LEU A 227 -12.84 -19.73 -20.39
CA LEU A 227 -13.16 -21.10 -20.07
C LEU A 227 -14.64 -21.17 -19.69
N PRO A 228 -15.53 -21.64 -20.58
CA PRO A 228 -16.95 -21.71 -20.29
C PRO A 228 -17.26 -22.45 -18.98
N LEU A 229 -18.18 -21.89 -18.21
CA LEU A 229 -18.66 -22.33 -16.88
C LEU A 229 -17.67 -22.24 -15.72
N ILE A 230 -16.36 -22.42 -15.92
CA ILE A 230 -15.39 -22.31 -14.82
C ILE A 230 -15.17 -20.84 -14.39
N ASP A 231 -15.51 -19.90 -15.26
CA ASP A 231 -15.48 -18.45 -15.04
C ASP A 231 -16.80 -17.89 -14.43
N LEU A 232 -17.79 -18.76 -14.21
CA LEU A 232 -19.10 -18.41 -13.63
C LEU A 232 -19.07 -18.25 -12.10
N PRO A 233 -18.37 -19.09 -11.30
CA PRO A 233 -18.44 -18.99 -9.85
C PRO A 233 -17.80 -17.71 -9.31
N ASN A 234 -18.51 -17.00 -8.43
CA ASN A 234 -18.10 -15.72 -7.86
C ASN A 234 -16.81 -15.79 -7.03
N HIS A 235 -16.13 -14.65 -6.90
CA HIS A 235 -14.99 -14.53 -6.00
C HIS A 235 -15.39 -14.56 -4.53
N ARG A 236 -14.68 -15.35 -3.73
CA ARG A 236 -14.58 -15.13 -2.29
C ARG A 236 -13.10 -15.11 -1.88
N PRO A 237 -12.62 -14.07 -1.17
CA PRO A 237 -11.26 -14.03 -0.66
C PRO A 237 -10.95 -15.28 0.15
N MET A 238 -9.77 -15.86 -0.09
CA MET A 238 -9.30 -17.08 0.59
C MET A 238 -10.19 -18.32 0.37
N ALA A 239 -11.10 -18.33 -0.61
CA ALA A 239 -11.81 -19.54 -0.98
C ALA A 239 -10.81 -20.65 -1.33
N LYS A 240 -11.02 -21.83 -0.74
CA LYS A 240 -10.13 -22.96 -0.90
C LYS A 240 -10.57 -23.76 -2.11
N VAL A 241 -10.02 -23.39 -3.27
CA VAL A 241 -10.26 -24.05 -4.54
C VAL A 241 -8.94 -24.30 -5.26
N GLU A 242 -8.95 -25.29 -6.15
CA GLU A 242 -7.81 -25.64 -6.99
C GLU A 242 -8.26 -25.73 -8.45
N TRP A 243 -7.50 -25.12 -9.36
CA TRP A 243 -7.63 -25.37 -10.79
C TRP A 243 -6.61 -26.43 -11.18
N ARG A 244 -7.08 -27.56 -11.69
CA ARG A 244 -6.22 -28.64 -12.19
C ARG A 244 -6.24 -28.64 -13.70
N ALA A 245 -5.14 -28.20 -14.31
CA ALA A 245 -4.90 -28.37 -15.73
C ALA A 245 -4.49 -29.82 -15.99
N GLY A 246 -5.27 -30.53 -16.79
CA GLY A 246 -4.95 -31.83 -17.35
C GLY A 246 -4.61 -31.74 -18.85
N ASP A 247 -4.31 -32.89 -19.46
CA ASP A 247 -3.96 -32.95 -20.88
C ASP A 247 -5.12 -32.59 -21.82
N LYS A 248 -6.36 -32.82 -21.36
CA LYS A 248 -7.59 -32.67 -22.16
C LYS A 248 -8.68 -31.84 -21.48
N ASP A 249 -8.55 -31.59 -20.19
CA ASP A 249 -9.55 -30.88 -19.40
C ASP A 249 -8.93 -30.01 -18.30
N ILE A 250 -9.73 -29.09 -17.79
CA ILE A 250 -9.41 -28.18 -16.71
C ILE A 250 -10.48 -28.37 -15.63
N GLY A 251 -10.07 -28.85 -14.47
CA GLY A 251 -10.98 -29.11 -13.34
C GLY A 251 -11.00 -27.95 -12.34
N LEU A 252 -12.19 -27.56 -11.88
CA LEU A 252 -12.36 -26.78 -10.65
C LEU A 252 -12.67 -27.74 -9.50
N LEU A 253 -11.81 -27.75 -8.49
CA LEU A 253 -11.99 -28.56 -7.29
C LEU A 253 -12.21 -27.67 -6.09
N VAL A 254 -13.15 -28.07 -5.24
CA VAL A 254 -13.29 -27.50 -3.89
C VAL A 254 -12.31 -28.19 -2.95
N LEU A 255 -11.69 -27.46 -2.04
CA LEU A 255 -10.74 -28.00 -1.05
C LEU A 255 -11.31 -27.94 0.38
N GLU A 256 -12.61 -27.72 0.48
CA GLU A 256 -13.39 -27.76 1.72
C GLU A 256 -14.77 -28.36 1.45
N ASP A 257 -15.45 -28.77 2.51
CA ASP A 257 -16.80 -29.34 2.41
C ASP A 257 -17.82 -28.22 2.17
N HIS A 258 -18.80 -28.46 1.29
CA HIS A 258 -19.91 -27.52 1.06
C HIS A 258 -21.25 -28.15 1.39
N SER A 259 -22.03 -27.47 2.24
CA SER A 259 -23.36 -27.90 2.65
C SER A 259 -24.42 -27.64 1.57
N ALA A 260 -25.56 -28.32 1.67
CA ALA A 260 -26.71 -28.08 0.79
C ALA A 260 -27.10 -26.59 0.78
N GLY A 261 -27.36 -26.04 -0.42
CA GLY A 261 -27.67 -24.63 -0.61
C GLY A 261 -26.49 -23.65 -0.52
N GLN A 262 -25.30 -24.12 -0.12
CA GLN A 262 -24.11 -23.26 -0.02
C GLN A 262 -23.56 -22.92 -1.42
N GLU A 263 -23.14 -21.66 -1.59
CA GLU A 263 -22.40 -21.24 -2.77
C GLU A 263 -21.03 -21.93 -2.85
N ILE A 264 -20.63 -22.23 -4.09
CA ILE A 264 -19.28 -22.66 -4.42
C ILE A 264 -18.62 -21.46 -5.10
N SER A 265 -17.74 -20.79 -4.36
CA SER A 265 -17.00 -19.62 -4.85
C SER A 265 -15.67 -20.04 -5.47
N ASN A 266 -15.16 -19.24 -6.40
CA ASN A 266 -13.80 -19.30 -6.89
C ASN A 266 -12.89 -18.30 -6.14
N ASN A 267 -11.58 -18.37 -6.37
CA ASN A 267 -10.58 -17.47 -5.79
C ASN A 267 -9.75 -16.81 -6.91
N TYR A 268 -9.89 -15.49 -7.09
CA TYR A 268 -9.23 -14.73 -8.15
C TYR A 268 -7.82 -14.25 -7.75
N GLY A 269 -7.30 -14.78 -6.64
CA GLY A 269 -6.09 -14.32 -5.99
C GLY A 269 -6.36 -13.28 -4.90
N PRO A 270 -5.30 -12.79 -4.22
CA PRO A 270 -5.41 -11.81 -3.14
C PRO A 270 -5.64 -10.40 -3.67
N ARG A 271 -6.81 -10.17 -4.26
CA ARG A 271 -7.18 -8.88 -4.86
C ARG A 271 -7.64 -7.89 -3.80
N ASN A 272 -7.15 -6.64 -3.91
CA ASN A 272 -7.68 -5.51 -3.17
C ASN A 272 -8.96 -4.97 -3.84
N ASN A 273 -9.70 -4.10 -3.14
CA ASN A 273 -10.96 -3.56 -3.69
C ASN A 273 -10.75 -2.65 -4.90
N GLU A 274 -9.59 -1.99 -5.01
CA GLU A 274 -9.23 -1.21 -6.21
C GLU A 274 -9.19 -2.12 -7.46
N GLN A 275 -8.45 -3.23 -7.38
CA GLN A 275 -8.34 -4.21 -8.45
C GLN A 275 -9.68 -4.89 -8.75
N LEU A 276 -10.47 -5.21 -7.71
CA LEU A 276 -11.81 -5.79 -7.89
C LEU A 276 -12.73 -4.82 -8.63
N LEU A 277 -12.71 -3.54 -8.28
CA LEU A 277 -13.57 -2.54 -8.92
C LEU A 277 -13.15 -2.30 -10.37
N ILE A 278 -11.88 -2.01 -10.62
CA ILE A 278 -11.41 -1.62 -11.95
C ILE A 278 -11.41 -2.76 -12.97
N ASN A 279 -11.18 -4.01 -12.52
CA ASN A 279 -11.07 -5.17 -13.41
C ASN A 279 -12.33 -6.04 -13.44
N TYR A 280 -13.14 -6.05 -12.38
CA TYR A 280 -14.31 -6.93 -12.26
C TYR A 280 -15.63 -6.21 -11.99
N GLY A 281 -15.61 -4.92 -11.64
CA GLY A 281 -16.80 -4.09 -11.48
C GLY A 281 -17.56 -4.33 -10.18
N PHE A 282 -16.89 -4.82 -9.12
CA PHE A 282 -17.47 -4.96 -7.79
C PHE A 282 -16.43 -4.76 -6.68
N CYS A 283 -16.91 -4.52 -5.46
CA CYS A 283 -16.09 -4.46 -4.24
C CYS A 283 -16.66 -5.37 -3.16
N ILE A 284 -15.80 -5.86 -2.28
CA ILE A 284 -16.19 -6.69 -1.13
C ILE A 284 -16.10 -5.87 0.15
N ALA A 285 -17.24 -5.73 0.82
CA ALA A 285 -17.28 -5.12 2.15
C ALA A 285 -16.46 -5.95 3.14
N GLY A 286 -15.53 -5.32 3.86
CA GLY A 286 -14.66 -6.01 4.81
C GLY A 286 -13.70 -7.01 4.14
N ASN A 287 -13.27 -6.75 2.90
CA ASN A 287 -12.31 -7.61 2.19
C ASN A 287 -11.03 -7.84 3.05
N PRO A 288 -10.76 -9.08 3.50
CA PRO A 288 -9.59 -9.33 4.34
C PRO A 288 -8.28 -9.21 3.56
N THR A 289 -8.29 -9.34 2.23
CA THR A 289 -7.12 -9.16 1.38
C THR A 289 -7.02 -7.75 0.81
N ASP A 290 -7.72 -6.78 1.40
CA ASP A 290 -7.61 -5.38 0.96
C ASP A 290 -6.25 -4.78 1.33
N TYR A 291 -5.77 -3.89 0.46
CA TYR A 291 -4.60 -3.06 0.69
C TYR A 291 -4.65 -1.86 -0.25
N ARG A 292 -4.06 -0.74 0.16
CA ARG A 292 -3.93 0.45 -0.68
C ARG A 292 -2.58 0.44 -1.37
N ILE A 293 -2.57 0.74 -2.67
CA ILE A 293 -1.35 0.96 -3.45
C ILE A 293 -0.90 2.41 -3.22
N VAL A 294 0.39 2.60 -2.93
CA VAL A 294 0.97 3.92 -2.67
C VAL A 294 1.96 4.26 -3.77
N HIS A 295 1.70 5.33 -4.52
CA HIS A 295 2.65 5.83 -5.51
C HIS A 295 3.55 6.89 -4.87
N LEU A 296 4.86 6.61 -4.80
CA LEU A 296 5.84 7.58 -4.34
C LEU A 296 6.32 8.43 -5.52
N GLY A 297 6.18 9.76 -5.41
CA GLY A 297 6.74 10.72 -6.36
C GLY A 297 8.26 10.86 -6.22
N VAL A 298 9.00 9.78 -6.50
CA VAL A 298 10.46 9.74 -6.32
C VAL A 298 11.15 10.62 -7.37
N LYS A 299 11.80 11.69 -6.92
CA LYS A 299 12.61 12.54 -7.80
C LYS A 299 13.97 11.89 -8.07
N PRO A 300 14.53 12.01 -9.29
CA PRO A 300 15.84 11.43 -9.62
C PRO A 300 16.99 11.88 -8.71
N ASP A 301 16.96 13.13 -8.25
CA ASP A 301 17.93 13.77 -7.36
C ASP A 301 17.65 13.56 -5.87
N SER A 302 16.59 12.82 -5.53
CA SER A 302 16.32 12.44 -4.14
C SER A 302 17.24 11.30 -3.69
N PRO A 303 17.50 11.14 -2.38
CA PRO A 303 18.32 10.04 -1.88
C PRO A 303 17.86 8.65 -2.35
N LEU A 304 16.54 8.44 -2.45
CA LEU A 304 15.97 7.19 -2.97
C LEU A 304 16.15 7.07 -4.48
N GLY A 305 16.02 8.16 -5.24
CA GLY A 305 16.25 8.18 -6.69
C GLY A 305 17.69 7.80 -7.04
N GLU A 306 18.67 8.41 -6.38
CA GLU A 306 20.08 8.08 -6.53
C GLU A 306 20.37 6.63 -6.13
N ALA A 307 19.78 6.15 -5.03
CA ALA A 307 19.94 4.77 -4.58
C ALA A 307 19.36 3.76 -5.58
N LYS A 308 18.19 4.04 -6.17
CA LYS A 308 17.58 3.21 -7.21
C LYS A 308 18.42 3.19 -8.49
N ALA A 309 18.94 4.33 -8.91
CA ALA A 309 19.84 4.40 -10.06
C ALA A 309 21.08 3.52 -9.83
N ARG A 310 21.70 3.64 -8.65
CA ARG A 310 22.84 2.81 -8.26
C ARG A 310 22.48 1.32 -8.15
N GLN A 311 21.29 0.98 -7.67
CA GLN A 311 20.82 -0.41 -7.62
C GLN A 311 20.72 -1.00 -9.03
N LEU A 312 20.16 -0.25 -9.99
CA LEU A 312 20.07 -0.67 -11.39
C LEU A 312 21.45 -0.84 -12.04
N GLU A 313 22.41 0.02 -11.70
CA GLU A 313 23.81 -0.13 -12.16
C GLU A 313 24.47 -1.41 -11.63
N LEU A 314 24.24 -1.74 -10.35
CA LEU A 314 24.80 -2.93 -9.70
C LEU A 314 24.07 -4.22 -10.11
N PHE A 315 22.76 -4.13 -10.34
CA PHE A 315 21.85 -5.25 -10.59
C PHE A 315 20.91 -4.95 -11.77
N PRO A 316 21.40 -5.00 -13.03
CA PRO A 316 20.60 -4.64 -14.21
C PRO A 316 19.31 -5.46 -14.40
N GLN A 317 19.25 -6.67 -13.84
CA GLN A 317 18.07 -7.53 -13.84
C GLN A 317 16.88 -6.92 -13.09
N VAL A 318 17.13 -6.01 -12.14
CA VAL A 318 16.08 -5.28 -11.43
C VAL A 318 15.26 -4.41 -12.39
N ALA A 319 15.82 -4.01 -13.54
CA ALA A 319 15.08 -3.28 -14.57
C ALA A 319 13.88 -4.06 -15.15
N LYS A 320 13.83 -5.39 -14.96
CA LYS A 320 12.67 -6.21 -15.32
C LYS A 320 11.53 -6.10 -14.33
N ASN A 321 11.80 -5.65 -13.10
CA ASN A 321 10.79 -5.38 -12.08
C ASN A 321 10.36 -3.92 -12.21
N ILE A 322 9.30 -3.70 -12.98
CA ILE A 322 8.82 -2.35 -13.32
C ILE A 322 7.97 -1.77 -12.17
N GLU A 323 7.44 -2.62 -11.28
CA GLU A 323 6.55 -2.19 -10.20
C GLU A 323 7.27 -2.14 -8.84
N ASP A 324 7.25 -0.96 -8.24
CA ASP A 324 7.52 -0.80 -6.81
C ASP A 324 6.27 -1.21 -6.00
N HIS A 325 6.37 -2.32 -5.28
CA HIS A 325 5.28 -2.90 -4.49
C HIS A 325 5.07 -2.17 -3.14
N TYR A 326 4.63 -0.91 -3.21
CA TYR A 326 4.39 -0.06 -2.05
C TYR A 326 2.94 -0.15 -1.57
N TYR A 327 2.73 -0.76 -0.39
CA TYR A 327 1.39 -1.09 0.09
C TYR A 327 1.14 -0.67 1.53
N ILE A 328 -0.13 -0.33 1.79
CA ILE A 328 -0.70 -0.24 3.13
C ILE A 328 -1.75 -1.36 3.27
N PHE A 329 -1.42 -2.38 4.05
CA PHE A 329 -2.22 -3.57 4.25
C PHE A 329 -3.36 -3.36 5.24
N ASN A 330 -4.47 -4.02 4.99
CA ASN A 330 -5.54 -4.18 5.97
C ASN A 330 -5.01 -4.89 7.25
N PRO A 331 -5.36 -4.47 8.48
CA PRO A 331 -5.04 -5.22 9.70
C PRO A 331 -5.47 -6.70 9.67
N PHE A 332 -6.47 -7.06 8.86
CA PHE A 332 -6.93 -8.42 8.63
C PHE A 332 -6.13 -9.18 7.56
N TYR A 333 -5.15 -8.57 6.89
CA TYR A 333 -4.42 -9.17 5.77
C TYR A 333 -3.80 -10.52 6.18
N PRO A 334 -4.21 -11.63 5.51
CA PRO A 334 -3.94 -12.98 6.01
C PRO A 334 -2.63 -13.57 5.47
N LEU A 335 -2.02 -12.97 4.46
CA LEU A 335 -0.86 -13.54 3.76
C LEU A 335 0.49 -13.05 4.30
N LEU A 336 0.50 -12.37 5.44
CA LEU A 336 1.73 -11.95 6.11
C LEU A 336 2.29 -13.11 6.93
N ALA A 337 3.61 -13.22 6.95
CA ALA A 337 4.27 -14.19 7.79
C ALA A 337 4.00 -13.91 9.28
N PRO A 338 3.93 -14.95 10.13
CA PRO A 338 3.74 -14.80 11.57
C PRO A 338 4.75 -13.85 12.23
N GLU A 339 6.01 -13.91 11.79
CA GLU A 339 7.16 -13.17 12.32
C GLU A 339 7.29 -11.74 11.78
N THR A 340 6.46 -11.31 10.83
CA THR A 340 6.51 -9.93 10.32
C THR A 340 6.30 -8.93 11.47
N THR A 341 7.17 -7.93 11.56
CA THR A 341 7.08 -6.89 12.59
C THR A 341 5.78 -6.09 12.47
N MET A 342 5.38 -5.43 13.56
CA MET A 342 4.11 -4.73 13.65
C MET A 342 3.96 -3.70 12.53
N GLU A 343 4.96 -2.84 12.33
CA GLU A 343 4.97 -1.82 11.29
C GLU A 343 4.95 -2.45 9.90
N HIS A 344 5.72 -3.52 9.65
CA HIS A 344 5.70 -4.24 8.36
C HIS A 344 4.43 -5.05 8.12
N SER A 345 3.62 -5.29 9.15
CA SER A 345 2.31 -5.90 8.99
C SER A 345 1.24 -4.95 8.44
N ILE A 346 1.59 -3.66 8.33
CA ILE A 346 0.73 -2.61 7.77
C ILE A 346 1.42 -1.96 6.59
N PHE A 347 2.68 -1.53 6.73
CA PHE A 347 3.43 -0.86 5.67
C PHE A 347 4.35 -1.89 5.00
N SER A 348 4.21 -2.11 3.70
CA SER A 348 5.10 -3.07 3.02
C SER A 348 6.57 -2.73 3.27
N PRO A 349 7.47 -3.72 3.41
CA PRO A 349 8.89 -3.44 3.63
C PRO A 349 9.48 -2.52 2.57
N ALA A 350 9.04 -2.65 1.31
CA ALA A 350 9.44 -1.76 0.22
C ALA A 350 9.02 -0.31 0.47
N LEU A 351 7.75 -0.06 0.85
CA LEU A 351 7.26 1.29 1.16
C LEU A 351 8.00 1.87 2.34
N PHE A 352 8.12 1.09 3.41
CA PHE A 352 8.73 1.56 4.65
C PHE A 352 10.21 1.88 4.46
N ASN A 353 10.97 1.00 3.79
CA ASN A 353 12.38 1.25 3.50
C ASN A 353 12.56 2.48 2.60
N ALA A 354 11.74 2.62 1.55
CA ALA A 354 11.76 3.80 0.70
C ALA A 354 11.59 5.09 1.51
N LEU A 355 10.60 5.14 2.41
CA LEU A 355 10.37 6.29 3.29
C LEU A 355 11.52 6.52 4.27
N THR A 356 12.10 5.48 4.88
CA THR A 356 13.26 5.67 5.76
C THR A 356 14.46 6.26 5.03
N VAL A 357 14.68 5.89 3.76
CA VAL A 357 15.74 6.45 2.92
C VAL A 357 15.45 7.91 2.58
N MET A 358 14.20 8.23 2.20
CA MET A 358 13.78 9.60 1.90
C MET A 358 13.88 10.53 3.11
N GLU A 359 13.51 10.04 4.30
CA GLU A 359 13.49 10.81 5.56
C GLU A 359 14.77 10.69 6.39
N SER A 360 15.80 10.03 5.86
CA SER A 360 17.07 9.87 6.55
C SER A 360 17.88 11.16 6.61
N ASN A 361 18.73 11.29 7.63
CA ASN A 361 19.72 12.36 7.67
C ASN A 361 21.06 11.94 7.05
N THR A 362 22.01 12.88 6.99
CA THR A 362 23.31 12.66 6.33
C THR A 362 24.12 11.53 6.94
N ARG A 363 24.06 11.28 8.26
CA ARG A 363 24.79 10.15 8.87
C ARG A 363 24.14 8.81 8.54
N GLU A 364 22.80 8.74 8.53
CA GLU A 364 22.05 7.53 8.19
C GLU A 364 22.28 7.14 6.73
N ARG A 365 22.31 8.12 5.82
CA ARG A 365 22.59 7.89 4.40
C ARG A 365 23.95 7.24 4.15
N LYS A 366 24.94 7.46 5.01
CA LYS A 366 26.25 6.79 4.91
C LYS A 366 26.16 5.28 5.18
N MET A 367 25.11 4.85 5.88
CA MET A 367 24.86 3.45 6.23
C MET A 367 23.95 2.75 5.21
N LEU A 368 23.56 3.42 4.13
CA LEU A 368 22.66 2.89 3.11
C LEU A 368 23.17 1.55 2.55
N GLU A 369 22.33 0.54 2.64
CA GLU A 369 22.56 -0.79 2.07
C GLU A 369 21.77 -0.92 0.76
N ILE A 370 22.46 -1.23 -0.33
CA ILE A 370 21.87 -1.48 -1.65
C ILE A 370 22.18 -2.93 -2.04
N THR A 371 21.13 -3.73 -2.18
CA THR A 371 21.19 -5.13 -2.58
C THR A 371 20.34 -5.35 -3.82
N GLU A 372 20.34 -6.56 -4.37
CA GLU A 372 19.43 -6.92 -5.47
C GLU A 372 17.96 -6.82 -5.03
N ASP A 373 17.64 -7.25 -3.81
CA ASP A 373 16.26 -7.38 -3.32
C ASP A 373 15.72 -6.10 -2.68
N CYS A 374 16.59 -5.23 -2.13
CA CYS A 374 16.15 -4.04 -1.42
C CYS A 374 17.20 -2.93 -1.32
N ILE A 375 16.68 -1.72 -1.07
CA ILE A 375 17.42 -0.53 -0.65
C ILE A 375 16.92 -0.18 0.74
N ARG A 376 17.79 -0.07 1.74
CA ARG A 376 17.38 0.23 3.13
C ARG A 376 18.47 0.87 3.96
N ILE A 377 18.09 1.43 5.11
CA ILE A 377 19.01 1.77 6.18
C ILE A 377 18.95 0.65 7.22
N PRO A 378 20.08 -0.02 7.52
CA PRO A 378 20.08 -1.14 8.45
C PRO A 378 19.84 -0.65 9.89
N PRO A 379 19.22 -1.49 10.74
CA PRO A 379 19.06 -1.17 12.14
C PRO A 379 20.43 -1.05 12.83
N GLY A 380 20.53 -0.11 13.77
CA GLY A 380 21.76 0.18 14.51
C GLY A 380 21.53 1.26 15.55
N TYR A 381 22.46 1.38 16.52
CA TYR A 381 22.39 2.46 17.51
C TYR A 381 22.40 3.82 16.80
N GLY A 382 21.35 4.60 16.99
CA GLY A 382 21.19 5.89 16.30
C GLY A 382 20.33 5.85 15.03
N ASN A 383 20.03 4.68 14.45
CA ASN A 383 19.32 4.59 13.16
C ASN A 383 17.79 4.53 13.28
N SER A 384 17.23 4.40 14.49
CA SER A 384 15.79 4.47 14.71
C SER A 384 15.21 5.86 14.41
N HIS A 385 16.05 6.89 14.30
CA HIS A 385 15.65 8.24 13.88
C HIS A 385 14.89 8.22 12.54
N SER A 386 15.48 7.63 11.49
CA SER A 386 14.82 7.51 10.18
C SER A 386 13.49 6.76 10.22
N ILE A 387 13.33 5.80 11.15
CA ILE A 387 12.06 5.08 11.37
C ILE A 387 11.00 6.03 11.91
N TYR A 388 11.30 6.84 12.93
CA TYR A 388 10.34 7.83 13.45
C TYR A 388 10.02 8.92 12.44
N ALA A 389 10.99 9.37 11.66
CA ALA A 389 10.79 10.36 10.60
C ALA A 389 9.88 9.80 9.50
N ALA A 390 10.13 8.58 9.03
CA ALA A 390 9.26 7.88 8.08
C ALA A 390 7.83 7.68 8.62
N LEU A 391 7.68 7.27 9.89
CA LEU A 391 6.37 7.12 10.55
C LEU A 391 5.64 8.45 10.68
N ALA A 392 6.35 9.54 10.95
CA ALA A 392 5.76 10.87 10.99
C ALA A 392 5.28 11.31 9.60
N GLN A 393 6.12 11.15 8.58
CA GLN A 393 5.80 11.51 7.21
C GLN A 393 4.59 10.72 6.67
N ILE A 394 4.57 9.39 6.86
CA ILE A 394 3.42 8.59 6.45
C ILE A 394 2.16 8.97 7.25
N SER A 395 2.28 9.32 8.53
CA SER A 395 1.12 9.77 9.31
C SER A 395 0.50 11.05 8.72
N PHE A 396 1.31 12.01 8.27
CA PHE A 396 0.81 13.21 7.58
C PHE A 396 0.09 12.85 6.29
N GLU A 397 0.66 11.95 5.47
CA GLU A 397 0.04 11.52 4.22
C GLU A 397 -1.28 10.77 4.46
N LEU A 398 -1.34 9.89 5.45
CA LEU A 398 -2.56 9.16 5.82
C LEU A 398 -3.68 10.12 6.24
N MET A 399 -3.36 11.15 7.03
CA MET A 399 -4.32 12.18 7.44
C MET A 399 -4.78 13.03 6.26
N ALA A 400 -3.86 13.47 5.39
CA ALA A 400 -4.20 14.23 4.18
C ALA A 400 -5.13 13.43 3.28
N HIS A 401 -4.75 12.19 2.94
CA HIS A 401 -5.51 11.34 2.05
C HIS A 401 -6.91 11.05 2.61
N ALA A 402 -7.02 10.61 3.87
CA ALA A 402 -8.32 10.34 4.48
C ALA A 402 -9.22 11.58 4.56
N THR A 403 -8.66 12.76 4.84
CA THR A 403 -9.43 14.02 4.91
C THR A 403 -9.89 14.46 3.53
N ASN A 404 -9.01 14.42 2.52
CA ASN A 404 -9.33 14.77 1.14
C ASN A 404 -10.37 13.80 0.55
N LEU A 405 -10.26 12.52 0.88
CA LEU A 405 -11.24 11.50 0.48
C LEU A 405 -12.56 11.63 1.26
N LYS A 406 -12.61 12.19 2.46
CA LYS A 406 -13.92 12.54 3.06
C LYS A 406 -14.52 13.75 2.33
N ALA A 407 -13.73 14.81 2.18
CA ALA A 407 -14.15 16.07 1.58
C ALA A 407 -14.69 15.92 0.15
N SER A 408 -14.06 15.09 -0.68
CA SER A 408 -14.50 14.87 -2.07
C SER A 408 -15.85 14.15 -2.19
N ALA A 409 -16.43 13.63 -1.10
CA ALA A 409 -17.74 12.98 -1.09
C ALA A 409 -18.82 13.73 -0.29
N GLU A 410 -18.52 14.91 0.27
CA GLU A 410 -19.47 15.66 1.12
C GLU A 410 -20.77 16.04 0.40
N HIS A 411 -20.70 16.24 -0.91
CA HIS A 411 -21.85 16.60 -1.75
C HIS A 411 -22.71 15.39 -2.15
N LEU A 412 -22.23 14.16 -1.94
CA LEU A 412 -22.92 12.94 -2.37
C LEU A 412 -24.11 12.62 -1.45
N PRO A 413 -25.16 11.99 -1.98
CA PRO A 413 -26.23 11.42 -1.15
C PRO A 413 -25.68 10.41 -0.13
N LEU A 414 -26.32 10.33 1.04
CA LEU A 414 -25.91 9.40 2.10
C LEU A 414 -26.03 7.92 1.69
N GLN A 415 -26.98 7.60 0.81
CA GLN A 415 -27.27 6.23 0.39
C GLN A 415 -27.07 6.11 -1.12
N PRO A 416 -26.27 5.12 -1.57
CA PRO A 416 -26.14 4.83 -2.99
C PRO A 416 -27.48 4.35 -3.55
N THR A 417 -27.76 4.68 -4.80
CA THR A 417 -28.99 4.27 -5.50
C THR A 417 -28.75 3.17 -6.53
N THR A 418 -27.48 2.98 -6.96
CA THR A 418 -27.07 1.94 -7.90
C THR A 418 -26.05 0.98 -7.26
N LEU A 419 -25.86 -0.19 -7.88
CA LEU A 419 -24.80 -1.13 -7.47
C LEU A 419 -23.40 -0.55 -7.69
N ASN A 420 -23.20 0.20 -8.77
CA ASN A 420 -21.95 0.92 -9.04
C ASN A 420 -21.61 1.86 -7.87
N GLN A 421 -22.55 2.71 -7.48
CA GLN A 421 -22.40 3.63 -6.34
C GLN A 421 -22.15 2.88 -5.03
N THR A 422 -22.81 1.74 -4.83
CA THR A 422 -22.60 0.89 -3.65
C THR A 422 -21.17 0.36 -3.58
N HIS A 423 -20.65 -0.19 -4.68
CA HIS A 423 -19.29 -0.71 -4.73
C HIS A 423 -18.23 0.41 -4.65
N SER A 424 -18.49 1.56 -5.27
CA SER A 424 -17.68 2.76 -5.13
C SER A 424 -17.60 3.25 -3.68
N GLN A 425 -18.74 3.26 -2.98
CA GLN A 425 -18.80 3.62 -1.56
C GLN A 425 -18.03 2.62 -0.69
N ILE A 426 -18.17 1.30 -0.94
CA ILE A 426 -17.41 0.25 -0.25
C ILE A 426 -15.90 0.49 -0.41
N TYR A 427 -15.45 0.74 -1.64
CA TYR A 427 -14.03 0.99 -1.92
C TYR A 427 -13.51 2.22 -1.19
N ARG A 428 -14.23 3.35 -1.30
CA ARG A 428 -13.87 4.60 -0.65
C ARG A 428 -13.79 4.49 0.87
N ASN A 429 -14.81 3.88 1.48
CA ASN A 429 -14.83 3.65 2.93
C ASN A 429 -13.73 2.69 3.35
N GLY A 430 -13.40 1.71 2.51
CA GLY A 430 -12.25 0.81 2.68
C GLY A 430 -10.93 1.59 2.75
N LEU A 431 -10.66 2.49 1.80
CA LEU A 431 -9.45 3.34 1.80
C LEU A 431 -9.34 4.18 3.08
N ILE A 432 -10.42 4.85 3.50
CA ILE A 432 -10.44 5.64 4.74
C ILE A 432 -10.13 4.75 5.95
N THR A 433 -10.73 3.55 6.00
CA THR A 433 -10.50 2.59 7.09
C THR A 433 -9.04 2.12 7.12
N LEU A 434 -8.43 1.87 5.96
CA LEU A 434 -7.02 1.50 5.84
C LEU A 434 -6.11 2.60 6.37
N ASP A 435 -6.31 3.85 5.96
CA ASP A 435 -5.50 4.98 6.40
C ASP A 435 -5.63 5.22 7.91
N GLN A 436 -6.85 5.17 8.44
CA GLN A 436 -7.12 5.36 9.86
C GLN A 436 -6.51 4.24 10.71
N ALA A 437 -6.63 2.98 10.28
CA ALA A 437 -6.03 1.86 10.98
C ALA A 437 -4.50 1.95 10.96
N ALA A 438 -3.91 2.31 9.82
CA ALA A 438 -2.48 2.53 9.68
C ALA A 438 -1.99 3.69 10.55
N LEU A 439 -2.75 4.78 10.65
CA LEU A 439 -2.43 5.93 11.48
C LEU A 439 -2.43 5.57 12.98
N VAL A 440 -3.37 4.74 13.44
CA VAL A 440 -3.37 4.26 14.83
C VAL A 440 -2.07 3.51 15.14
N ILE A 441 -1.61 2.66 14.23
CA ILE A 441 -0.40 1.85 14.41
C ILE A 441 0.86 2.73 14.34
N ALA A 442 0.94 3.65 13.37
CA ALA A 442 2.05 4.60 13.30
C ALA A 442 2.12 5.49 14.56
N THR A 443 0.97 5.96 15.04
CA THR A 443 0.87 6.77 16.27
C THR A 443 1.28 5.96 17.50
N TRP A 444 0.94 4.67 17.57
CA TRP A 444 1.40 3.77 18.62
C TRP A 444 2.93 3.64 18.64
N THR A 445 3.54 3.38 17.49
CA THR A 445 5.00 3.25 17.39
C THR A 445 5.70 4.56 17.76
N ILE A 446 5.19 5.72 17.31
CA ILE A 446 5.72 7.04 17.71
C ILE A 446 5.54 7.26 19.23
N ALA A 447 4.40 6.86 19.80
CA ALA A 447 4.13 7.00 21.23
C ALA A 447 5.10 6.18 22.09
N ARG A 448 5.62 5.05 21.59
CA ARG A 448 6.71 4.31 22.25
C ARG A 448 7.99 5.12 22.34
N GLY A 449 8.36 5.82 21.28
CA GLY A 449 9.48 6.76 21.30
C GLY A 449 9.29 7.86 22.36
N ARG A 450 8.05 8.18 22.72
CA ARG A 450 7.68 9.20 23.72
C ARG A 450 7.50 8.66 25.14
N GLU A 451 7.61 7.34 25.34
CA GLU A 451 7.40 6.69 26.63
C GLU A 451 8.72 6.63 27.42
N HIS A 452 8.90 7.56 28.35
CA HIS A 452 10.16 7.66 29.12
C HIS A 452 10.17 6.90 30.45
N LYS A 453 9.04 6.35 30.91
CA LYS A 453 8.90 5.80 32.28
C LYS A 453 8.79 4.28 32.31
N ARG A 454 8.15 3.69 31.32
CA ARG A 454 7.87 2.25 31.23
C ARG A 454 8.86 1.56 30.30
N GLY A 455 9.17 0.30 30.64
CA GLY A 455 9.98 -0.56 29.80
C GLY A 455 9.18 -1.16 28.64
N GLU A 456 9.69 -2.24 28.07
CA GLU A 456 9.13 -2.88 26.88
C GLU A 456 8.43 -4.21 27.19
N SER A 457 8.02 -4.43 28.44
CA SER A 457 7.29 -5.66 28.79
C SER A 457 5.93 -5.72 28.10
N TRP A 458 5.35 -6.91 28.04
CA TRP A 458 4.00 -7.09 27.48
C TRP A 458 2.96 -6.25 28.25
N GLU A 459 3.08 -6.15 29.58
CA GLU A 459 2.15 -5.34 30.37
C GLU A 459 2.37 -3.84 30.12
N ASP A 460 3.63 -3.39 29.99
CA ASP A 460 3.93 -1.99 29.62
C ASP A 460 3.31 -1.62 28.26
N THR A 461 3.48 -2.52 27.28
CA THR A 461 2.91 -2.38 25.94
C THR A 461 1.38 -2.29 25.98
N LYS A 462 0.74 -3.13 26.79
CA LYS A 462 -0.70 -3.15 26.96
C LYS A 462 -1.22 -1.86 27.61
N VAL A 463 -0.53 -1.30 28.61
CA VAL A 463 -0.92 -0.03 29.22
C VAL A 463 -0.79 1.11 28.20
N LEU A 464 0.32 1.17 27.46
CA LEU A 464 0.52 2.19 26.43
C LEU A 464 -0.53 2.09 25.32
N LEU A 465 -0.84 0.86 24.89
CA LEU A 465 -1.91 0.60 23.95
C LEU A 465 -3.26 1.10 24.50
N HIS A 466 -3.60 0.79 25.74
CA HIS A 466 -4.85 1.24 26.35
C HIS A 466 -4.98 2.78 26.39
N GLU A 467 -3.90 3.48 26.75
CA GLU A 467 -3.85 4.95 26.74
C GLU A 467 -4.03 5.53 25.35
N LEU A 468 -3.42 4.91 24.33
CA LEU A 468 -3.63 5.32 22.95
C LEU A 468 -5.07 5.07 22.51
N MET A 469 -5.63 3.89 22.79
CA MET A 469 -7.01 3.54 22.42
C MET A 469 -8.01 4.52 23.05
N ALA A 470 -7.76 5.03 24.26
CA ALA A 470 -8.60 6.03 24.90
C ALA A 470 -8.60 7.39 24.18
N ARG A 471 -7.57 7.68 23.37
CA ARG A 471 -7.47 8.89 22.53
C ARG A 471 -8.07 8.71 21.15
N VAL A 472 -8.33 7.48 20.71
CA VAL A 472 -8.98 7.21 19.43
C VAL A 472 -10.47 7.58 19.53
N PRO A 473 -10.99 8.48 18.69
CA PRO A 473 -12.38 8.90 18.73
C PRO A 473 -13.37 7.75 18.53
N ALA A 474 -14.46 7.77 19.27
CA ALA A 474 -15.55 6.82 19.09
C ALA A 474 -16.10 6.91 17.64
N GLY A 475 -16.31 5.76 17.00
CA GLY A 475 -16.80 5.68 15.62
C GLY A 475 -15.76 5.95 14.55
N LEU A 476 -14.48 6.25 14.90
CA LEU A 476 -13.42 6.39 13.90
C LEU A 476 -13.21 5.09 13.12
N LEU A 477 -13.20 3.96 13.83
CA LEU A 477 -13.03 2.62 13.29
C LEU A 477 -14.08 1.70 13.94
N SER A 478 -14.46 0.62 13.26
CA SER A 478 -15.35 -0.39 13.85
C SER A 478 -14.67 -1.14 15.00
N ASP A 479 -15.48 -1.71 15.89
CA ASP A 479 -14.99 -2.49 17.03
C ASP A 479 -14.13 -3.68 16.61
N ASP A 480 -14.48 -4.33 15.49
CA ASP A 480 -13.72 -5.45 14.93
C ASP A 480 -12.33 -5.02 14.46
N VAL A 481 -12.23 -3.90 13.74
CA VAL A 481 -10.93 -3.35 13.29
C VAL A 481 -10.09 -2.95 14.50
N MET A 482 -10.69 -2.26 15.47
CA MET A 482 -10.01 -1.86 16.70
C MET A 482 -9.52 -3.08 17.51
N SER A 483 -10.35 -4.12 17.61
CA SER A 483 -9.97 -5.39 18.24
C SER A 483 -8.78 -6.03 17.52
N ARG A 484 -8.82 -6.08 16.18
CA ARG A 484 -7.73 -6.64 15.37
C ARG A 484 -6.42 -5.86 15.53
N ILE A 485 -6.48 -4.52 15.56
CA ILE A 485 -5.30 -3.66 15.81
C ILE A 485 -4.69 -3.99 17.18
N ARG A 486 -5.51 -4.11 18.24
CA ARG A 486 -5.02 -4.48 19.58
C ARG A 486 -4.30 -5.82 19.58
N VAL A 487 -4.91 -6.83 18.94
CA VAL A 487 -4.31 -8.17 18.81
C VAL A 487 -2.97 -8.09 18.09
N ARG A 488 -2.90 -7.40 16.95
CA ARG A 488 -1.66 -7.27 16.18
C ARG A 488 -0.54 -6.63 16.99
N ILE A 489 -0.83 -5.53 17.69
CA ILE A 489 0.16 -4.82 18.53
C ILE A 489 0.67 -5.71 19.66
N LEU A 490 -0.18 -6.54 20.26
CA LEU A 490 0.20 -7.41 21.38
C LEU A 490 0.91 -8.70 20.94
N GLU A 491 0.70 -9.15 19.70
CA GLU A 491 1.26 -10.41 19.17
C GLU A 491 2.54 -10.22 18.36
N ARG A 492 2.81 -9.02 17.84
CA ARG A 492 3.93 -8.76 16.91
C ARG A 492 5.01 -7.90 17.55
N PRO A 493 6.30 -8.24 17.36
CA PRO A 493 7.38 -7.35 17.75
C PRO A 493 7.37 -6.09 16.87
N SER A 494 7.77 -4.96 17.42
CA SER A 494 7.91 -3.70 16.68
C SER A 494 9.35 -3.53 16.18
N LEU A 495 9.51 -2.78 15.09
CA LEU A 495 10.81 -2.32 14.57
C LEU A 495 11.57 -1.47 15.59
N ILE A 496 10.84 -0.70 16.40
CA ILE A 496 11.40 0.05 17.52
C ILE A 496 11.60 -0.90 18.68
N THR A 497 12.84 -1.14 19.10
CA THR A 497 13.13 -2.10 20.17
C THR A 497 13.15 -1.46 21.55
N LYS A 498 13.27 -0.13 21.63
CA LYS A 498 13.43 0.62 22.89
C LYS A 498 12.42 1.75 22.98
N ASN A 499 11.92 2.00 24.18
CA ASN A 499 11.05 3.15 24.44
C ASN A 499 11.86 4.41 24.77
N GLY A 500 11.21 5.58 24.66
CA GLY A 500 11.71 6.82 25.23
C GLY A 500 12.88 7.45 24.48
N GLU A 501 12.92 7.33 23.16
CA GLU A 501 13.94 7.89 22.26
C GLU A 501 13.63 9.29 21.73
N LEU A 502 12.41 9.81 21.89
CA LEU A 502 11.97 11.11 21.37
C LEU A 502 11.64 12.07 22.51
N PHE A 503 12.31 13.22 22.59
CA PHE A 503 12.17 14.19 23.67
C PHE A 503 11.63 15.54 23.17
N ARG A 504 10.67 16.13 23.87
CA ARG A 504 10.33 17.55 23.68
C ARG A 504 11.42 18.38 24.33
N LEU A 505 11.50 19.65 23.94
CA LEU A 505 12.51 20.58 24.42
C LEU A 505 12.71 20.55 25.94
N GLY A 506 11.63 20.69 26.72
CA GLY A 506 11.69 20.68 28.18
C GLY A 506 11.96 19.31 28.81
N GLU A 507 11.82 18.22 28.06
CA GLU A 507 12.06 16.87 28.57
C GLU A 507 13.52 16.45 28.45
N LEU A 508 14.32 17.10 27.59
CA LEU A 508 15.75 16.83 27.47
C LEU A 508 16.51 17.01 28.78
N PHE A 509 16.06 17.92 29.64
CA PHE A 509 16.65 18.11 30.98
C PHE A 509 16.52 16.86 31.86
N SER A 510 15.54 15.98 31.60
CA SER A 510 15.39 14.72 32.36
C SER A 510 16.53 13.73 32.14
N LEU A 511 17.37 13.93 31.12
CA LEU A 511 18.58 13.15 30.89
C LEU A 511 19.69 13.46 31.90
N LEU A 512 19.62 14.62 32.55
CA LEU A 512 20.56 15.03 33.60
C LEU A 512 20.20 14.41 34.96
N PRO A 513 21.18 14.24 35.86
CA PRO A 513 20.92 13.90 37.26
C PRO A 513 19.89 14.85 37.89
N ALA A 514 19.04 14.35 38.79
CA ALA A 514 17.90 15.09 39.34
C ALA A 514 18.27 16.47 39.89
N GLU A 515 19.41 16.56 40.57
CA GLU A 515 19.95 17.78 41.16
C GLU A 515 20.50 18.81 40.15
N MET A 516 20.70 18.41 38.89
CA MET A 516 21.14 19.29 37.80
C MET A 516 19.98 19.78 36.93
N GLN A 517 18.78 19.16 37.03
CA GLN A 517 17.67 19.43 36.12
C GLN A 517 17.12 20.85 36.27
N GLU A 518 16.75 21.24 37.50
CA GLU A 518 16.19 22.57 37.78
C GLU A 518 17.19 23.70 37.45
N PRO A 519 18.47 23.67 37.91
CA PRO A 519 19.43 24.71 37.54
C PRO A 519 19.66 24.80 36.02
N ALA A 520 19.76 23.66 35.33
CA ALA A 520 19.93 23.65 33.87
C ALA A 520 18.72 24.27 33.15
N GLN A 521 17.51 23.95 33.61
CA GLN A 521 16.28 24.51 33.05
C GLN A 521 16.17 26.02 33.29
N THR A 522 16.51 26.48 34.50
CA THR A 522 16.56 27.92 34.83
C THR A 522 17.56 28.66 33.95
N CYS A 523 18.78 28.12 33.81
CA CYS A 523 19.82 28.72 32.97
C CYS A 523 19.39 28.82 31.50
N PHE A 524 18.78 27.76 30.97
CA PHE A 524 18.22 27.76 29.62
C PHE A 524 17.12 28.83 29.45
N GLN A 525 16.15 28.88 30.37
CA GLN A 525 15.05 29.85 30.31
C GLN A 525 15.53 31.29 30.44
N HIS A 526 16.51 31.54 31.32
CA HIS A 526 17.12 32.85 31.48
C HIS A 526 17.82 33.28 30.18
N ALA A 527 18.67 32.41 29.59
CA ALA A 527 19.36 32.69 28.34
C ALA A 527 18.40 32.94 27.17
N LEU A 528 17.35 32.11 27.03
CA LEU A 528 16.35 32.28 25.97
C LEU A 528 15.50 33.55 26.19
N GLY A 529 15.12 33.82 27.44
CA GLY A 529 14.26 34.96 27.80
C GLY A 529 14.91 36.30 27.47
N VAL A 530 16.18 36.48 27.79
CA VAL A 530 16.93 37.71 27.45
C VAL A 530 17.30 37.76 25.96
N ALA A 531 17.69 36.63 25.36
CA ALA A 531 17.97 36.57 23.93
C ALA A 531 16.74 36.90 23.08
N SER A 532 15.54 36.45 23.48
CA SER A 532 14.29 36.72 22.76
C SER A 532 13.91 38.21 22.69
N GLN A 533 14.46 39.05 23.57
CA GLN A 533 14.24 40.51 23.51
C GLN A 533 15.02 41.14 22.35
N ALA A 534 16.19 40.60 22.02
CA ALA A 534 17.04 41.05 20.92
C ALA A 534 16.78 40.27 19.62
N VAL A 535 16.42 39.00 19.73
CA VAL A 535 16.19 38.06 18.62
C VAL A 535 14.83 37.37 18.81
N PRO A 536 13.69 38.05 18.53
CA PRO A 536 12.36 37.51 18.82
C PRO A 536 12.04 36.17 18.15
N SER A 537 12.63 35.89 16.98
CA SER A 537 12.40 34.67 16.20
C SER A 537 12.88 33.40 16.89
N ILE A 538 13.81 33.49 17.85
CA ILE A 538 14.33 32.34 18.59
C ILE A 538 13.24 31.55 19.31
N SER A 539 12.21 32.26 19.80
CA SER A 539 11.06 31.71 20.53
C SER A 539 10.19 30.78 19.68
N THR A 540 10.31 30.89 18.35
CA THR A 540 9.51 30.15 17.37
C THR A 540 10.35 29.23 16.50
N ASP A 541 11.67 29.20 16.70
CA ASP A 541 12.60 28.37 15.93
C ASP A 541 13.00 27.13 16.75
N PRO A 542 12.33 25.97 16.56
CA PRO A 542 12.61 24.78 17.35
C PRO A 542 14.05 24.29 17.21
N GLN A 543 14.68 24.45 16.03
CA GLN A 543 16.05 24.00 15.81
C GLN A 543 17.02 24.80 16.67
N THR A 544 16.90 26.13 16.71
CA THR A 544 17.76 26.98 17.54
C THR A 544 17.48 26.77 19.04
N MET A 545 16.23 26.55 19.44
CA MET A 545 15.92 26.19 20.83
C MET A 545 16.56 24.86 21.24
N PHE A 546 16.45 23.81 20.41
CA PHE A 546 17.11 22.53 20.67
C PHE A 546 18.63 22.67 20.68
N ALA A 547 19.21 23.43 19.74
CA ALA A 547 20.64 23.73 19.71
C ALA A 547 21.13 24.34 21.02
N THR A 548 20.34 25.24 21.60
CA THR A 548 20.65 25.88 22.88
C THR A 548 20.65 24.84 24.02
N VAL A 549 19.67 23.93 24.10
CA VAL A 549 19.68 22.86 25.12
C VAL A 549 20.85 21.90 24.89
N ILE A 550 21.11 21.49 23.64
CA ILE A 550 22.23 20.59 23.30
C ILE A 550 23.56 21.23 23.68
N CYS A 551 23.76 22.51 23.41
CA CYS A 551 24.96 23.26 23.82
C CYS A 551 25.15 23.21 25.35
N LEU A 552 24.07 23.32 26.14
CA LEU A 552 24.14 23.20 27.60
C LEU A 552 24.54 21.78 28.04
N LEU A 553 23.97 20.76 27.40
CA LEU A 553 24.26 19.37 27.71
C LEU A 553 25.71 19.01 27.31
N VAL A 554 26.20 19.51 26.16
CA VAL A 554 27.61 19.39 25.75
C VAL A 554 28.52 20.08 26.74
N ALA A 555 28.21 21.31 27.16
CA ALA A 555 29.01 22.02 28.15
C ALA A 555 29.05 21.27 29.49
N THR A 556 27.94 20.65 29.86
CA THR A 556 27.84 19.77 31.03
C THR A 556 28.69 18.51 30.87
N TYR A 557 28.69 17.90 29.68
CA TYR A 557 29.55 16.76 29.37
C TYR A 557 31.04 17.13 29.36
N ASN A 558 31.39 18.33 28.92
CA ASN A 558 32.77 18.85 28.91
C ASN A 558 33.27 19.21 30.32
N SER A 559 32.37 19.42 31.28
CA SER A 559 32.74 19.64 32.68
C SER A 559 33.21 18.32 33.34
N PRO A 560 34.48 18.23 33.79
CA PRO A 560 34.97 17.01 34.45
C PRO A 560 34.17 16.63 35.70
N GLU A 561 33.71 17.63 36.45
CA GLU A 561 32.89 17.44 37.64
C GLU A 561 31.55 16.81 37.28
N ALA A 562 30.82 17.39 36.32
CA ALA A 562 29.50 16.91 35.95
C ALA A 562 29.54 15.61 35.15
N ARG A 563 30.52 15.42 34.25
CA ARG A 563 30.65 14.22 33.41
C ARG A 563 30.68 12.92 34.21
N SER A 564 31.35 12.93 35.35
CA SER A 564 31.45 11.77 36.25
C SER A 564 30.10 11.31 36.84
N ARG A 565 29.07 12.16 36.77
CA ARG A 565 27.73 11.92 37.33
C ARG A 565 26.69 11.60 36.25
N LEU A 566 27.04 11.71 34.98
CA LEU A 566 26.11 11.47 33.86
C LEU A 566 25.84 9.97 33.70
N SER A 567 24.64 9.63 33.23
CA SER A 567 24.22 8.24 32.97
C SER A 567 25.04 7.58 31.85
N SER A 568 25.03 6.25 31.77
CA SER A 568 25.67 5.51 30.66
C SER A 568 25.08 5.93 29.32
N ARG A 569 23.76 6.01 29.23
CA ARG A 569 23.02 6.44 28.03
C ARG A 569 23.50 7.80 27.55
N LEU A 570 23.59 8.80 28.44
CA LEU A 570 23.99 10.14 28.05
C LEU A 570 25.46 10.18 27.63
N ASN A 571 26.35 9.45 28.32
CA ASN A 571 27.75 9.33 27.91
C ASN A 571 27.91 8.66 26.53
N GLN A 572 27.20 7.55 26.29
CA GLN A 572 27.25 6.84 25.02
C GLN A 572 26.66 7.67 23.89
N TRP A 573 25.56 8.37 24.12
CA TRP A 573 24.97 9.28 23.14
C TRP A 573 25.94 10.41 22.78
N PHE A 574 26.65 11.02 23.73
CA PHE A 574 27.66 12.03 23.40
C PHE A 574 28.86 11.48 22.64
N THR A 575 29.36 10.30 23.02
CA THR A 575 30.40 9.62 22.23
C THR A 575 29.93 9.41 20.79
N PHE A 576 28.72 8.89 20.62
CA PHE A 576 28.10 8.73 19.29
C PHE A 576 28.00 10.06 18.54
N LEU A 577 27.50 11.12 19.18
CA LEU A 577 27.38 12.43 18.53
C LEU A 577 28.74 12.97 18.08
N PHE A 578 29.79 12.90 18.90
CA PHE A 578 31.11 13.39 18.50
C PHE A 578 31.78 12.56 17.41
N GLU A 579 31.45 11.27 17.30
CA GLU A 579 31.88 10.42 16.18
C GLU A 579 31.17 10.80 14.87
N GLN A 580 29.87 11.10 14.93
CA GLN A 580 29.07 11.44 13.74
C GLN A 580 29.19 12.91 13.31
N TYR A 581 29.38 13.80 14.29
CA TYR A 581 29.46 15.26 14.15
C TYR A 581 30.74 15.76 14.87
N PRO A 582 31.86 15.91 14.14
CA PRO A 582 33.14 16.30 14.74
C PRO A 582 33.05 17.65 15.50
N PRO A 583 33.67 17.78 16.69
CA PRO A 583 33.58 18.98 17.52
C PRO A 583 34.38 20.17 16.95
N PRO A 584 34.06 21.41 17.36
CA PRO A 584 34.81 22.60 16.94
C PRO A 584 36.18 22.66 17.63
N SER A 585 37.27 22.52 16.84
CA SER A 585 38.70 22.79 17.15
C SER A 585 39.68 21.81 16.46
N ASP A 586 39.20 20.85 15.66
CA ASP A 586 40.04 19.94 14.88
C ASP A 586 40.49 20.58 13.55
N THR A 587 41.50 21.45 13.62
CA THR A 587 42.02 22.34 12.54
C THR A 587 42.69 21.63 11.34
N SER A 588 42.36 20.37 11.05
CA SER A 588 42.82 19.67 9.83
C SER A 588 41.71 19.06 8.98
N ARG A 589 40.44 19.22 9.38
CA ARG A 589 39.30 19.02 8.49
C ARG A 589 38.49 20.31 8.50
N SER A 590 38.86 21.24 7.63
CA SER A 590 37.87 22.17 7.06
C SER A 590 36.78 21.28 6.47
N ILE A 591 35.73 21.06 7.24
CA ILE A 591 34.73 20.08 6.89
C ILE A 591 34.04 20.65 5.65
N GLU A 592 34.14 19.92 4.54
CA GLU A 592 33.12 19.93 3.50
C GLU A 592 31.82 19.33 4.07
N ILE A 593 31.31 19.87 5.19
CA ILE A 593 29.87 19.84 5.46
C ILE A 593 29.37 20.92 4.54
N GLY A 594 28.71 20.51 3.44
CA GLY A 594 28.08 21.42 2.50
C GLY A 594 27.39 22.54 3.27
N GLY A 595 27.81 23.78 3.01
CA GLY A 595 27.46 24.95 3.78
C GLY A 595 25.96 25.17 3.80
N GLU A 596 25.31 24.77 4.88
CA GLU A 596 24.14 25.51 5.35
C GLU A 596 24.69 26.68 6.16
N GLU A 597 24.68 27.86 5.55
CA GLU A 597 24.76 29.10 6.32
C GLU A 597 23.71 29.02 7.43
N GLY A 598 24.12 29.20 8.68
CA GLY A 598 23.22 29.12 9.83
C GLY A 598 21.98 29.98 9.60
N SER A 599 20.82 29.55 10.12
CA SER A 599 19.60 30.33 9.97
C SER A 599 19.81 31.78 10.45
N GLU A 600 19.11 32.73 9.86
CA GLU A 600 19.23 34.14 10.29
C GLU A 600 18.99 34.30 11.81
N THR A 601 18.08 33.49 12.37
CA THR A 601 17.86 33.39 13.82
C THR A 601 19.12 32.95 14.57
N LEU A 602 19.81 31.89 14.12
CA LEU A 602 21.05 31.42 14.76
C LEU A 602 22.14 32.49 14.68
N ARG A 603 22.32 33.13 13.52
CA ARG A 603 23.34 34.16 13.31
C ARG A 603 23.16 35.34 14.26
N GLN A 604 21.94 35.84 14.38
CA GLN A 604 21.59 36.92 15.31
C GLN A 604 21.80 36.48 16.77
N PHE A 605 21.48 35.21 17.09
CA PHE A 605 21.70 34.67 18.43
C PHE A 605 23.19 34.52 18.78
N GLN A 606 24.04 34.11 17.82
CA GLN A 606 25.50 34.06 17.98
C GLN A 606 26.11 35.46 18.17
N GLU A 607 25.63 36.47 17.43
CA GLU A 607 26.07 37.85 17.59
C GLU A 607 25.68 38.40 18.97
N TYR A 608 24.46 38.10 19.43
CA TYR A 608 23.97 38.46 20.75
C TYR A 608 24.81 37.80 21.87
N THR A 609 25.02 36.49 21.79
CA THR A 609 25.79 35.73 22.79
C THR A 609 27.26 36.19 22.85
N SER A 610 27.85 36.56 21.71
CA SER A 610 29.21 37.12 21.65
C SER A 610 29.31 38.50 22.33
N THR A 611 28.25 39.30 22.27
CA THR A 611 28.21 40.66 22.80
C THR A 611 27.91 40.70 24.29
N GLU A 612 26.85 40.01 24.72
CA GLU A 612 26.33 40.07 26.10
C GLU A 612 26.98 39.05 27.05
N ARG A 613 27.76 38.10 26.52
CA ARG A 613 28.43 37.02 27.27
C ARG A 613 27.51 36.29 28.26
N PRO A 614 26.38 35.75 27.79
CA PRO A 614 25.39 35.05 28.60
C PRO A 614 25.94 33.81 29.32
N MET A 615 27.07 33.28 28.84
CA MET A 615 27.83 32.20 29.49
C MET A 615 28.18 32.49 30.96
N LEU A 616 28.33 33.78 31.34
CA LEU A 616 28.66 34.20 32.71
C LEU A 616 27.48 34.07 33.68
N TRP A 617 26.25 33.88 33.18
CA TRP A 617 25.05 33.79 34.02
C TRP A 617 24.85 32.39 34.61
N ALA A 618 25.49 31.37 34.05
CA ALA A 618 25.31 29.97 34.45
C ALA A 618 25.50 29.76 35.97
N SER A 619 26.55 30.32 36.58
CA SER A 619 26.77 30.20 38.03
C SER A 619 25.68 30.92 38.84
N GLY A 620 25.18 32.06 38.35
CA GLY A 620 24.06 32.79 38.96
C GLY A 620 22.75 32.00 38.93
N ASP A 621 22.57 31.15 37.93
CA ASP A 621 21.41 30.26 37.75
C ASP A 621 21.58 28.90 38.45
N GLY A 622 22.63 28.74 39.28
CA GLY A 622 22.90 27.50 40.03
C GLY A 622 23.66 26.43 39.24
N VAL A 623 24.05 26.71 37.99
CA VAL A 623 24.82 25.83 37.11
C VAL A 623 26.32 26.00 37.39
N ASN A 624 26.73 25.61 38.61
CA ASN A 624 28.09 25.85 39.12
C ASN A 624 29.15 24.90 38.55
N TRP A 625 28.74 23.84 37.85
CA TRP A 625 29.66 22.89 37.22
C TRP A 625 30.20 23.39 35.87
N LEU A 626 29.66 24.48 35.33
CA LEU A 626 30.13 25.06 34.07
C LEU A 626 31.19 26.13 34.35
N THR A 627 32.21 26.16 33.49
CA THR A 627 33.30 27.14 33.50
C THR A 627 33.38 27.82 32.13
N GLU A 628 34.17 28.88 31.98
CA GLU A 628 34.40 29.50 30.66
C GLU A 628 34.94 28.49 29.63
N ALA A 629 35.69 27.47 30.07
CA ALA A 629 36.23 26.42 29.21
C ALA A 629 35.20 25.34 28.81
N SER A 630 33.99 25.37 29.37
CA SER A 630 32.96 24.36 29.10
C SER A 630 32.30 24.52 27.73
N GLY A 631 32.40 25.70 27.09
CA GLY A 631 31.82 25.95 25.76
C GLY A 631 30.32 26.29 25.78
N TRP A 632 29.77 26.68 26.94
CA TRP A 632 28.37 27.10 27.05
C TRP A 632 28.12 28.41 26.30
N LEU A 633 27.19 28.38 25.33
CA LEU A 633 26.86 29.49 24.42
C LEU A 633 28.07 30.05 23.64
N ASP A 634 29.13 29.25 23.50
CA ASP A 634 30.21 29.56 22.58
C ASP A 634 29.71 29.50 21.12
N PRO A 635 30.04 30.47 20.26
CA PRO A 635 29.49 30.53 18.91
C PRO A 635 29.72 29.28 18.06
N ASP A 636 30.90 28.65 18.19
CA ASP A 636 31.26 27.46 17.42
C ASP A 636 30.49 26.23 17.94
N TRP A 637 30.35 26.10 19.27
CA TRP A 637 29.52 25.06 19.87
C TRP A 637 28.03 25.24 19.59
N LEU A 638 27.54 26.48 19.51
CA LEU A 638 26.17 26.77 19.08
C LEU A 638 25.93 26.37 17.62
N GLN A 639 26.87 26.66 16.73
CA GLN A 639 26.80 26.23 15.33
C GLN A 639 26.76 24.70 15.23
N TRP A 640 27.67 24.03 15.94
CA TRP A 640 27.72 22.56 16.00
C TRP A 640 26.40 21.97 16.52
N ALA A 641 25.89 22.50 17.64
CA ALA A 641 24.65 22.04 18.24
C ALA A 641 23.44 22.31 17.34
N TRP A 642 23.46 23.37 16.54
CA TRP A 642 22.41 23.67 15.56
C TRP A 642 22.41 22.69 14.38
N THR A 643 23.59 22.27 13.90
CA THR A 643 23.71 21.21 12.88
C THR A 643 23.20 19.87 13.43
N VAL A 644 23.53 19.53 14.68
CA VAL A 644 23.00 18.33 15.35
C VAL A 644 21.49 18.43 15.53
N ALA A 645 20.98 19.57 16.01
CA ALA A 645 19.54 19.84 16.16
C ALA A 645 18.80 19.64 14.83
N GLY A 646 19.29 20.19 13.73
CA GLY A 646 18.66 20.03 12.42
C GLY A 646 18.67 18.59 11.91
N SER A 647 19.72 17.84 12.23
CA SER A 647 19.89 16.47 11.74
C SER A 647 19.13 15.42 12.55
N GLU A 648 18.96 15.63 13.86
CA GLU A 648 18.40 14.65 14.82
C GLU A 648 16.98 15.00 15.28
N MET A 649 16.45 16.15 14.87
CA MET A 649 15.08 16.55 15.18
C MET A 649 14.09 15.85 14.26
N VAL A 650 13.04 15.28 14.84
CA VAL A 650 11.92 14.67 14.15
C VAL A 650 10.66 15.51 14.37
N MET A 651 9.97 15.84 13.28
CA MET A 651 8.70 16.56 13.33
C MET A 651 7.55 15.55 13.31
N ILE A 652 6.95 15.28 14.48
CA ILE A 652 5.85 14.31 14.60
C ILE A 652 4.47 14.99 14.54
N PRO A 653 3.39 14.28 14.16
CA PRO A 653 2.03 14.83 14.24
C PRO A 653 1.63 15.22 15.66
N LEU A 654 1.08 16.42 15.83
CA LEU A 654 0.43 16.84 17.07
C LEU A 654 -1.05 16.42 17.04
N ASP A 655 -1.45 15.55 17.97
CA ASP A 655 -2.82 15.04 18.12
C ASP A 655 -3.48 14.56 16.80
N PRO A 656 -2.90 13.52 16.15
CA PRO A 656 -3.30 13.09 14.81
C PRO A 656 -4.78 12.70 14.68
N PHE A 657 -5.41 12.24 15.75
CA PHE A 657 -6.83 11.86 15.72
C PHE A 657 -7.80 13.04 15.78
N GLU A 658 -7.39 14.21 16.28
CA GLU A 658 -8.23 15.41 16.27
C GLU A 658 -8.31 15.99 14.86
N ILE A 659 -7.23 15.90 14.08
CA ILE A 659 -7.20 16.31 12.67
C ILE A 659 -8.27 15.56 11.86
N LEU A 660 -8.47 14.27 12.14
CA LEU A 660 -9.49 13.45 11.47
C LEU A 660 -10.95 13.78 11.84
N LYS A 661 -11.18 14.61 12.86
CA LYS A 661 -12.50 15.11 13.25
C LYS A 661 -12.87 16.45 12.62
N MET A 662 -11.86 17.22 12.23
CA MET A 662 -12.06 18.61 11.80
C MET A 662 -12.50 18.64 10.33
N GLU A 663 -13.59 19.34 10.06
CA GLU A 663 -14.08 19.60 8.70
C GLU A 663 -13.26 20.76 8.09
N GLY A 664 -12.40 20.47 7.10
CA GLY A 664 -11.68 21.48 6.31
C GLY A 664 -10.16 21.38 6.27
N SER A 665 -9.56 22.26 5.46
CA SER A 665 -8.10 22.36 5.25
C SER A 665 -7.40 22.79 6.54
N LEU A 666 -6.68 21.86 7.18
CA LEU A 666 -5.94 22.13 8.39
C LEU A 666 -4.46 22.32 8.10
N SER A 667 -3.88 23.34 8.71
CA SER A 667 -2.46 23.31 9.02
C SER A 667 -2.20 22.07 9.88
N MET A 668 -1.54 21.05 9.31
CA MET A 668 -1.13 19.88 10.07
C MET A 668 -0.16 20.33 11.17
N LEU A 669 -0.65 20.38 12.40
CA LEU A 669 0.16 20.81 13.53
C LEU A 669 1.27 19.79 13.76
N LYS A 670 2.50 20.28 13.83
CA LYS A 670 3.70 19.48 14.04
C LYS A 670 4.25 19.74 15.43
N GLN A 671 4.73 18.70 16.08
CA GLN A 671 5.48 18.76 17.32
C GLN A 671 6.93 18.40 17.03
N ALA A 672 7.85 19.34 17.25
CA ALA A 672 9.27 19.05 17.19
C ALA A 672 9.67 18.19 18.40
N CYS A 673 10.35 17.07 18.13
CA CYS A 673 10.98 16.21 19.13
C CYS A 673 12.44 16.00 18.72
N PHE A 674 13.31 15.86 19.71
CA PHE A 674 14.72 15.57 19.50
C PHE A 674 14.98 14.09 19.78
N TYR A 675 15.67 13.41 18.86
CA TYR A 675 15.98 11.99 18.98
C TYR A 675 17.24 11.74 19.82
N VAL A 676 17.11 10.92 20.85
CA VAL A 676 18.19 10.43 21.71
C VAL A 676 18.11 8.91 21.77
N PRO A 677 19.02 8.17 21.12
CA PRO A 677 18.96 6.70 21.09
C PRO A 677 18.99 6.09 22.50
N GLN A 678 18.42 4.89 22.60
CA GLN A 678 18.46 4.07 23.82
C GLN A 678 19.27 2.79 23.59
N GLU A 679 19.97 2.33 24.64
CA GLU A 679 20.73 1.07 24.65
C GLU A 679 19.84 -0.17 24.61
#